data_AF-A0A2T7C2Q5-F1
#
_entry.id   AF-A0A2T7C2Q5-F1
#
_cell.length_a   1.000
_cell.length_b   1.000
_cell.length_c   1.000
_cell.angle_alpha   90.00
_cell.angle_beta   90.00
_cell.angle_gamma   90.00
#
_symmetry.space_group_name_H-M   'P 1'
#
loop_
_entity.id
_entity.type
_entity.pdbx_description
1 polymer ?
#
loop_
_entity_poly.entity_id
_entity_poly.type
_entity_poly.pdbx_seq_one_letter_code
_entity_poly.pdbx_strand_id
1 'polypeptide(L)'
;MAIGGDAAGLVVVGDGAGDDNIILNPEFDDGLDNWAGNGCKIELHDALDDGKVLPANGKYFVAATGRTDTWNGVQQDVTARMQRKLLYEATATVRLHAAAGGGAVAPCEVRATLGVQTADGRQQYLGVGKSQVSDKEWVRLQGKILLNSTVAKASIYIEGPPAGVDVLLDSLVVKHAQKAPPAPAPDFEKLEYGANIIQNSNLDDGLNGWFSLGPCTLSVHDGGPRVLPPMAQESLALDDEPLNGKHIHITNRTQTWMGPAQIITDKLTLYATYQVSAWVRVGAQAGGAPQNINVAVAVDSQWLNGGQVLARDERWYEVGGAFRVEDKPATRVMVYVQGPDAGVDLMVAGLQVFPVDRKARVKHLKRLTDKVRKRDVVVKVTGADGGAVKQDAGGVEVRVRQVSNSFPLGSCIMRTNMDNEDFVDFFTKNFNWAVFGNELKWYWTEPQRGQVNYGDADDLLRLCSDHGMCVRGHCIFWEVDNAVQQWVKTLSADDLSAAVKSRLTGLLTRYKGKFRHYDVNNEMLHGSFYQDKLGKDIRATMFKTAAELDPDALLFVNDYNVESMCDIRATPEAYIQQIIGLQEQGAPVGGVGLQGHVSNPVGPVIRSVLDRLAVLGLPIWFTEVDVSSANEHVRADDLEVMLREAYAHPAVEGVMLWGFWELFMSRDDAHLVDAEGQVNEAGRRLLQLKHEWLTHAHGHADDNGEFKFRGHHGEYHVDVTTPTGKISQTFTVDKDDAPLVLNIKV
;
A
#
# COMPACT_ATOMS: atom_id res chain seq x y z
N MET A 1 -9.61 -17.83 -65.75
CA MET A 1 -8.92 -19.11 -65.98
C MET A 1 -8.83 -19.81 -64.64
N ALA A 2 -9.37 -21.02 -64.58
CA ALA A 2 -9.12 -22.01 -63.54
C ALA A 2 -7.59 -22.33 -63.47
N ILE A 3 -6.99 -23.03 -62.49
CA ILE A 3 -7.41 -24.20 -61.71
C ILE A 3 -6.35 -24.46 -60.60
N GLY A 4 -6.79 -25.05 -59.47
CA GLY A 4 -6.04 -25.98 -58.59
C GLY A 4 -5.19 -25.36 -57.47
N GLY A 5 -5.36 -25.63 -56.18
CA GLY A 5 -6.08 -26.68 -55.45
C GLY A 5 -5.08 -27.36 -54.50
N ASP A 6 -5.29 -27.28 -53.18
CA ASP A 6 -5.27 -28.47 -52.32
C ASP A 6 -5.76 -28.24 -50.88
N ALA A 7 -6.70 -29.12 -50.52
CA ALA A 7 -7.12 -29.63 -49.21
C ALA A 7 -7.10 -28.73 -47.96
N ALA A 8 -8.28 -28.17 -47.68
CA ALA A 8 -8.70 -27.82 -46.33
C ALA A 8 -9.00 -29.09 -45.50
N GLY A 9 -8.23 -29.31 -44.44
CA GLY A 9 -8.64 -30.12 -43.30
C GLY A 9 -9.44 -29.26 -42.33
N LEU A 10 -10.74 -29.12 -42.59
CA LEU A 10 -11.68 -28.43 -41.71
C LEU A 10 -11.93 -29.34 -40.50
N VAL A 11 -11.23 -29.10 -39.38
CA VAL A 11 -11.65 -29.64 -38.09
C VAL A 11 -12.89 -28.84 -37.70
N VAL A 12 -14.02 -29.53 -37.69
CA VAL A 12 -15.29 -29.03 -37.17
C VAL A 12 -15.08 -28.68 -35.70
N VAL A 13 -14.98 -27.39 -35.40
CA VAL A 13 -15.13 -26.87 -34.04
C VAL A 13 -16.59 -27.12 -33.68
N GLY A 14 -16.83 -28.06 -32.77
CA GLY A 14 -18.16 -28.29 -32.22
C GLY A 14 -18.58 -27.04 -31.44
N ASP A 15 -19.74 -26.50 -31.80
CA ASP A 15 -20.46 -25.51 -31.01
C ASP A 15 -20.81 -26.13 -29.64
N GLY A 16 -20.02 -25.77 -28.64
CA GLY A 16 -20.28 -26.01 -27.23
C GLY A 16 -19.74 -24.83 -26.45
N ALA A 17 -20.59 -23.83 -26.20
CA ALA A 17 -20.31 -22.81 -25.20
C ALA A 17 -20.24 -23.51 -23.83
N GLY A 18 -19.04 -23.94 -23.42
CA GLY A 18 -18.86 -24.74 -22.21
C GLY A 18 -17.44 -25.04 -21.70
N ASP A 19 -16.38 -25.01 -22.52
CA ASP A 19 -15.12 -25.69 -22.13
C ASP A 19 -13.83 -24.85 -22.20
N ASP A 20 -13.80 -23.72 -21.48
CA ASP A 20 -12.56 -22.94 -21.22
C ASP A 20 -11.69 -23.57 -20.11
N ASN A 21 -11.97 -24.82 -19.69
CA ASN A 21 -11.23 -25.51 -18.63
C ASN A 21 -9.96 -26.14 -19.18
N ILE A 22 -8.80 -25.77 -18.62
CA ILE A 22 -7.52 -26.37 -19.01
C ILE A 22 -7.25 -27.70 -18.29
N ILE A 23 -8.06 -28.07 -17.30
CA ILE A 23 -7.97 -29.39 -16.63
C ILE A 23 -8.78 -30.42 -17.40
N LEU A 24 -8.14 -31.54 -17.72
CA LEU A 24 -8.79 -32.72 -18.30
C LEU A 24 -9.27 -33.63 -17.17
N ASN A 25 -10.42 -34.27 -17.39
CA ASN A 25 -11.05 -35.17 -16.42
C ASN A 25 -11.15 -34.54 -15.01
N PRO A 26 -11.79 -33.35 -14.88
CA PRO A 26 -11.74 -32.54 -13.67
C PRO A 26 -12.50 -33.14 -12.48
N GLU A 27 -13.41 -34.10 -12.71
CA GLU A 27 -14.26 -34.78 -11.71
C GLU A 27 -14.00 -36.31 -11.67
N PHE A 28 -12.93 -36.78 -12.32
CA PHE A 28 -12.49 -38.17 -12.31
C PHE A 28 -13.49 -39.20 -12.88
N ASP A 29 -14.45 -38.78 -13.69
CA ASP A 29 -15.43 -39.66 -14.37
C ASP A 29 -14.76 -40.68 -15.31
N ASP A 30 -13.60 -40.31 -15.89
CA ASP A 30 -12.76 -41.19 -16.71
C ASP A 30 -11.61 -41.83 -15.89
N GLY A 31 -11.82 -42.00 -14.58
CA GLY A 31 -10.84 -42.56 -13.66
C GLY A 31 -9.63 -41.64 -13.44
N LEU A 32 -8.41 -42.20 -13.49
CA LEU A 32 -7.18 -41.45 -13.25
C LEU A 32 -6.53 -40.92 -14.54
N ASP A 33 -7.24 -40.93 -15.66
CA ASP A 33 -6.72 -40.44 -16.93
C ASP A 33 -6.25 -38.98 -16.81
N ASN A 34 -5.01 -38.73 -17.26
CA ASN A 34 -4.26 -37.46 -17.17
C ASN A 34 -3.81 -37.05 -15.75
N TRP A 35 -4.11 -37.83 -14.72
CA TRP A 35 -3.73 -37.54 -13.34
C TRP A 35 -2.53 -38.38 -12.89
N ALA A 36 -1.68 -37.78 -12.08
CA ALA A 36 -0.53 -38.46 -11.47
C ALA A 36 -0.35 -38.02 -10.01
N GLY A 37 0.37 -38.81 -9.23
CA GLY A 37 0.90 -38.36 -7.95
C GLY A 37 2.19 -37.57 -8.13
N ASN A 38 2.33 -36.46 -7.42
CA ASN A 38 3.58 -35.74 -7.25
C ASN A 38 4.29 -36.30 -6.00
N GLY A 39 5.21 -37.24 -6.17
CA GLY A 39 5.92 -37.87 -5.05
C GLY A 39 5.07 -38.76 -4.14
N CYS A 40 3.84 -39.11 -4.53
CA CYS A 40 2.94 -40.00 -3.78
C CYS A 40 2.18 -40.95 -4.72
N LYS A 41 1.39 -41.86 -4.14
CA LYS A 41 0.41 -42.66 -4.89
C LYS A 41 -0.90 -41.90 -4.99
N ILE A 42 -1.68 -42.20 -6.03
CA ILE A 42 -3.06 -41.72 -6.16
C ILE A 42 -3.99 -42.89 -6.42
N GLU A 43 -5.14 -42.89 -5.76
CA GLU A 43 -6.14 -43.96 -5.82
C GLU A 43 -7.53 -43.35 -6.04
N LEU A 44 -8.29 -43.92 -6.98
CA LEU A 44 -9.66 -43.51 -7.28
C LEU A 44 -10.64 -44.18 -6.30
N HIS A 45 -11.58 -43.41 -5.75
CA HIS A 45 -12.58 -43.89 -4.81
C HIS A 45 -13.98 -43.36 -5.18
N ASP A 46 -14.99 -44.21 -5.09
CA ASP A 46 -16.41 -43.83 -5.11
C ASP A 46 -16.98 -43.69 -3.68
N ALA A 47 -16.28 -44.26 -2.68
CA ALA A 47 -16.52 -44.09 -1.26
C ALA A 47 -15.26 -44.46 -0.45
N LEU A 48 -15.08 -43.83 0.72
CA LEU A 48 -14.09 -44.21 1.74
C LEU A 48 -14.76 -44.42 3.12
N ASP A 49 -14.06 -45.11 4.02
CA ASP A 49 -14.48 -45.40 5.40
C ASP A 49 -15.90 -46.00 5.50
N ASP A 50 -16.14 -47.07 4.73
CA ASP A 50 -17.44 -47.75 4.66
C ASP A 50 -18.60 -46.81 4.26
N GLY A 51 -18.33 -45.83 3.40
CA GLY A 51 -19.34 -44.89 2.89
C GLY A 51 -19.53 -43.62 3.71
N LYS A 52 -18.66 -43.36 4.70
CA LYS A 52 -18.69 -42.10 5.48
C LYS A 52 -18.13 -40.90 4.70
N VAL A 53 -17.27 -41.16 3.74
CA VAL A 53 -16.74 -40.16 2.83
C VAL A 53 -17.22 -40.50 1.43
N LEU A 54 -18.11 -39.64 0.91
CA LEU A 54 -18.62 -39.71 -0.45
C LEU A 54 -18.07 -38.51 -1.25
N PRO A 55 -17.99 -38.61 -2.60
CA PRO A 55 -17.70 -37.48 -3.46
C PRO A 55 -18.62 -36.30 -3.13
N ALA A 56 -18.09 -35.08 -3.19
CA ALA A 56 -18.87 -33.86 -3.08
C ALA A 56 -19.71 -33.64 -4.35
N ASN A 57 -19.14 -33.98 -5.51
CA ASN A 57 -19.78 -33.90 -6.83
C ASN A 57 -19.47 -35.16 -7.64
N GLY A 58 -20.27 -35.45 -8.66
CA GLY A 58 -20.00 -36.57 -9.56
C GLY A 58 -20.04 -37.94 -8.87
N LYS A 59 -19.20 -38.86 -9.35
CA LYS A 59 -19.15 -40.27 -8.90
C LYS A 59 -17.89 -40.66 -8.15
N TYR A 60 -16.80 -39.93 -8.36
CA TYR A 60 -15.48 -40.34 -7.88
C TYR A 60 -14.73 -39.14 -7.30
N PHE A 61 -13.80 -39.44 -6.39
CA PHE A 61 -12.74 -38.53 -5.98
C PHE A 61 -11.42 -39.30 -5.96
N VAL A 62 -10.30 -38.59 -5.92
CA VAL A 62 -8.97 -39.20 -5.83
C VAL A 62 -8.34 -38.94 -4.47
N ALA A 63 -7.69 -39.95 -3.92
CA ALA A 63 -6.90 -39.85 -2.69
C ALA A 63 -5.41 -39.88 -3.02
N ALA A 64 -4.66 -38.84 -2.62
CA ALA A 64 -3.21 -38.86 -2.62
C ALA A 64 -2.70 -39.50 -1.32
N THR A 65 -2.22 -40.73 -1.42
CA THR A 65 -1.83 -41.57 -0.29
C THR A 65 -0.33 -41.83 -0.23
N GLY A 66 0.16 -42.21 0.95
CA GLY A 66 1.59 -42.49 1.15
C GLY A 66 2.48 -41.26 1.01
N ARG A 67 1.96 -40.09 1.36
CA ARG A 67 2.68 -38.80 1.33
C ARG A 67 3.79 -38.80 2.37
N THR A 68 5.04 -38.58 1.94
CA THR A 68 6.23 -38.51 2.81
C THR A 68 6.68 -37.09 3.10
N ASP A 69 6.16 -36.11 2.36
CA ASP A 69 6.45 -34.69 2.50
C ASP A 69 5.21 -33.83 2.24
N THR A 70 5.28 -32.57 2.68
CA THR A 70 4.17 -31.60 2.53
C THR A 70 3.86 -31.26 1.08
N TRP A 71 4.85 -31.34 0.18
CA TRP A 71 4.70 -31.03 -1.24
C TRP A 71 4.10 -32.17 -2.07
N ASN A 72 3.93 -33.36 -1.47
CA ASN A 72 3.32 -34.47 -2.18
C ASN A 72 1.81 -34.27 -2.37
N GLY A 73 1.27 -34.72 -3.49
CA GLY A 73 -0.17 -34.75 -3.71
C GLY A 73 -0.58 -34.99 -5.17
N VAL A 74 -1.84 -34.70 -5.50
CA VAL A 74 -2.41 -34.95 -6.84
C VAL A 74 -1.94 -33.88 -7.81
N GLN A 75 -1.49 -34.26 -9.01
CA GLN A 75 -1.00 -33.34 -10.04
C GLN A 75 -1.54 -33.63 -11.44
N GLN A 76 -1.58 -32.59 -12.28
CA GLN A 76 -1.82 -32.68 -13.72
C GLN A 76 -0.86 -31.76 -14.50
N ASP A 77 -0.29 -32.28 -15.59
CA ASP A 77 0.55 -31.49 -16.50
C ASP A 77 -0.33 -30.56 -17.35
N VAL A 78 -0.13 -29.26 -17.28
CA VAL A 78 -0.91 -28.24 -18.02
C VAL A 78 -0.10 -27.51 -19.07
N THR A 79 1.11 -28.00 -19.38
CA THR A 79 2.12 -27.31 -20.21
C THR A 79 1.58 -26.85 -21.55
N ALA A 80 0.88 -27.72 -22.29
CA ALA A 80 0.38 -27.41 -23.62
C ALA A 80 -0.95 -26.62 -23.63
N ARG A 81 -1.57 -26.42 -22.46
CA ARG A 81 -2.93 -25.87 -22.33
C ARG A 81 -2.95 -24.51 -21.63
N MET A 82 -1.92 -24.19 -20.86
CA MET A 82 -1.77 -22.89 -20.21
C MET A 82 -1.09 -21.90 -21.15
N GLN A 83 -1.72 -20.74 -21.35
CA GLN A 83 -1.19 -19.67 -22.17
C GLN A 83 -0.40 -18.67 -21.31
N ARG A 84 0.66 -18.13 -21.90
CA ARG A 84 1.47 -17.07 -21.28
C ARG A 84 0.66 -15.77 -21.22
N LYS A 85 0.80 -15.03 -20.12
CA LYS A 85 0.16 -13.72 -19.86
C LYS A 85 -1.37 -13.73 -19.86
N LEU A 86 -1.97 -14.89 -19.63
CA LEU A 86 -3.41 -15.04 -19.50
C LEU A 86 -3.74 -15.41 -18.06
N LEU A 87 -4.69 -14.71 -17.46
CA LEU A 87 -5.10 -14.96 -16.08
C LEU A 87 -6.02 -16.19 -16.02
N TYR A 88 -5.69 -17.12 -15.15
CA TYR A 88 -6.51 -18.29 -14.86
C TYR A 88 -7.03 -18.23 -13.43
N GLU A 89 -8.24 -18.73 -13.24
CA GLU A 89 -8.84 -18.99 -11.94
C GLU A 89 -8.91 -20.49 -11.72
N ALA A 90 -8.31 -20.96 -10.62
CA ALA A 90 -8.36 -22.34 -10.18
C ALA A 90 -9.34 -22.48 -9.02
N THR A 91 -10.20 -23.50 -9.08
CA THR A 91 -11.06 -23.93 -7.99
C THR A 91 -10.84 -25.43 -7.77
N ALA A 92 -10.52 -25.82 -6.53
CA ALA A 92 -10.37 -27.20 -6.11
C ALA A 92 -11.33 -27.52 -4.94
N THR A 93 -11.92 -28.71 -4.94
CA THR A 93 -12.73 -29.20 -3.82
C THR A 93 -11.93 -30.29 -3.10
N VAL A 94 -11.50 -30.00 -1.87
CA VAL A 94 -10.51 -30.82 -1.14
C VAL A 94 -11.00 -31.21 0.24
N ARG A 95 -10.55 -32.37 0.72
CA ARG A 95 -10.80 -32.86 2.08
C ARG A 95 -9.58 -33.62 2.58
N LEU A 96 -9.36 -33.67 3.88
CA LEU A 96 -8.28 -34.49 4.45
C LEU A 96 -8.79 -35.87 4.86
N HIS A 97 -7.89 -36.83 4.88
CA HIS A 97 -8.16 -38.15 5.44
C HIS A 97 -6.94 -38.64 6.22
N ALA A 98 -7.20 -39.35 7.32
CA ALA A 98 -6.13 -39.93 8.11
C ALA A 98 -5.61 -41.17 7.40
N ALA A 99 -4.29 -41.27 7.18
CA ALA A 99 -3.71 -42.49 6.61
C ALA A 99 -4.11 -43.72 7.45
N ALA A 100 -4.18 -44.89 6.82
CA ALA A 100 -4.68 -46.13 7.41
C ALA A 100 -4.13 -46.37 8.84
N GLY A 101 -5.03 -46.36 9.84
CA GLY A 101 -4.71 -46.51 11.26
C GLY A 101 -4.51 -45.21 12.06
N GLY A 102 -4.68 -44.05 11.43
CA GLY A 102 -4.59 -42.73 12.05
C GLY A 102 -5.87 -42.27 12.76
N GLY A 103 -5.74 -41.30 13.67
CA GLY A 103 -6.86 -40.62 14.34
C GLY A 103 -7.34 -39.37 13.58
N ALA A 104 -8.26 -38.61 14.18
CA ALA A 104 -8.81 -37.39 13.59
C ALA A 104 -7.72 -36.39 13.17
N VAL A 105 -7.90 -35.76 12.01
CA VAL A 105 -6.94 -34.80 11.43
C VAL A 105 -7.30 -33.39 11.87
N ALA A 106 -6.37 -32.71 12.55
CA ALA A 106 -6.55 -31.30 12.89
C ALA A 106 -6.60 -30.45 11.61
N PRO A 107 -7.40 -29.35 11.58
CA PRO A 107 -7.40 -28.43 10.46
C PRO A 107 -5.97 -27.96 10.14
N CYS A 108 -5.58 -28.10 8.89
CA CYS A 108 -4.28 -27.62 8.42
C CYS A 108 -4.37 -27.06 7.00
N GLU A 109 -3.32 -26.37 6.58
CA GLU A 109 -3.31 -25.68 5.30
C GLU A 109 -3.17 -26.69 4.14
N VAL A 110 -4.11 -26.63 3.20
CA VAL A 110 -3.99 -27.22 1.86
C VAL A 110 -3.84 -26.07 0.87
N ARG A 111 -2.99 -26.24 -0.14
CA ARG A 111 -2.74 -25.24 -1.19
C ARG A 111 -2.73 -25.87 -2.58
N ALA A 112 -3.11 -25.10 -3.57
CA ALA A 112 -2.84 -25.38 -4.97
C ALA A 112 -1.60 -24.60 -5.42
N THR A 113 -0.70 -25.26 -6.14
CA THR A 113 0.57 -24.71 -6.60
C THR A 113 0.81 -25.08 -8.06
N LEU A 114 1.31 -24.14 -8.87
CA LEU A 114 1.85 -24.43 -10.19
C LEU A 114 3.37 -24.53 -10.11
N GLY A 115 3.89 -25.74 -10.29
CA GLY A 115 5.29 -25.98 -10.53
C GLY A 115 5.62 -25.71 -11.99
N VAL A 116 6.58 -24.82 -12.24
CA VAL A 116 7.04 -24.48 -13.59
C VAL A 116 8.53 -24.72 -13.72
N GLN A 117 8.92 -25.31 -14.85
CA GLN A 117 10.30 -25.36 -15.29
C GLN A 117 10.46 -24.42 -16.47
N THR A 118 11.28 -23.38 -16.30
CA THR A 118 11.62 -22.45 -17.38
C THR A 118 12.49 -23.13 -18.44
N ALA A 119 12.59 -22.51 -19.62
CA ALA A 119 13.39 -23.06 -20.73
C ALA A 119 14.89 -23.24 -20.41
N ASP A 120 15.44 -22.45 -19.46
CA ASP A 120 16.82 -22.57 -18.96
C ASP A 120 16.98 -23.62 -17.84
N GLY A 121 15.91 -24.35 -17.51
CA GLY A 121 15.91 -25.44 -16.54
C GLY A 121 15.64 -25.05 -15.09
N ARG A 122 15.44 -23.76 -14.78
CA ARG A 122 15.10 -23.26 -13.44
C ARG A 122 13.70 -23.74 -13.02
N GLN A 123 13.56 -24.11 -11.76
CA GLN A 123 12.26 -24.47 -11.16
C GLN A 123 11.68 -23.27 -10.42
N GLN A 124 10.39 -23.01 -10.60
CA GLN A 124 9.64 -22.02 -9.83
C GLN A 124 8.31 -22.62 -9.37
N TYR A 125 7.80 -22.14 -8.25
CA TYR A 125 6.57 -22.62 -7.63
C TYR A 125 5.67 -21.43 -7.37
N LEU A 126 4.59 -21.32 -8.14
CA LEU A 126 3.63 -20.22 -8.07
C LEU A 126 2.45 -20.68 -7.23
N GLY A 127 2.25 -20.06 -6.06
CA GLY A 127 1.08 -20.31 -5.23
C GLY A 127 -0.19 -19.84 -5.94
N VAL A 128 -1.23 -20.67 -5.97
CA VAL A 128 -2.50 -20.35 -6.63
C VAL A 128 -3.53 -19.91 -5.61
N GLY A 129 -3.80 -20.77 -4.62
CA GLY A 129 -4.78 -20.53 -3.56
C GLY A 129 -4.56 -21.50 -2.40
N LYS A 130 -5.08 -21.16 -1.21
CA LYS A 130 -4.91 -21.97 0.00
C LYS A 130 -6.11 -21.88 0.93
N SER A 131 -6.34 -22.91 1.74
CA SER A 131 -7.44 -22.96 2.71
C SER A 131 -7.10 -23.85 3.90
N GLN A 132 -7.73 -23.61 5.05
CA GLN A 132 -7.69 -24.53 6.18
C GLN A 132 -8.69 -25.66 5.93
N VAL A 133 -8.20 -26.89 5.85
CA VAL A 133 -9.00 -28.07 5.50
C VAL A 133 -8.90 -29.09 6.63
N SER A 134 -9.99 -29.82 6.88
CA SER A 134 -10.06 -30.88 7.88
C SER A 134 -10.59 -32.17 7.29
N ASP A 135 -10.71 -33.21 8.11
CA ASP A 135 -11.31 -34.49 7.75
C ASP A 135 -12.84 -34.49 7.81
N LYS A 136 -13.49 -33.38 8.17
CA LYS A 136 -14.94 -33.34 8.44
C LYS A 136 -15.80 -33.07 7.22
N GLU A 137 -15.34 -32.17 6.35
CA GLU A 137 -16.13 -31.66 5.23
C GLU A 137 -15.24 -31.36 4.02
N TRP A 138 -15.88 -31.30 2.85
CA TRP A 138 -15.25 -30.82 1.63
C TRP A 138 -15.13 -29.30 1.67
N VAL A 139 -13.94 -28.79 1.41
CA VAL A 139 -13.62 -27.37 1.42
C VAL A 139 -13.27 -26.93 0.00
N ARG A 140 -13.87 -25.83 -0.43
CA ARG A 140 -13.53 -25.18 -1.69
C ARG A 140 -12.29 -24.30 -1.49
N LEU A 141 -11.24 -24.61 -2.22
CA LEU A 141 -10.03 -23.81 -2.38
C LEU A 141 -10.12 -23.06 -3.71
N GLN A 142 -9.82 -21.76 -3.71
CA GLN A 142 -9.86 -20.94 -4.92
C GLN A 142 -8.65 -20.01 -4.99
N GLY A 143 -8.21 -19.70 -6.20
CA GLY A 143 -7.01 -18.90 -6.42
C GLY A 143 -6.84 -18.46 -7.86
N LYS A 144 -6.02 -17.42 -8.07
CA LYS A 144 -5.66 -16.91 -9.40
C LYS A 144 -4.23 -17.29 -9.72
N ILE A 145 -3.96 -17.57 -11.00
CA ILE A 145 -2.60 -17.81 -11.46
C ILE A 145 -2.39 -17.24 -12.86
N LEU A 146 -1.19 -16.72 -13.09
CA LEU A 146 -0.74 -16.25 -14.39
C LEU A 146 0.69 -16.73 -14.65
N LEU A 147 0.94 -17.18 -15.87
CA LEU A 147 2.26 -17.61 -16.34
C LEU A 147 2.94 -16.49 -17.15
N ASN A 148 3.99 -15.88 -16.63
CA ASN A 148 4.70 -14.78 -17.31
C ASN A 148 5.75 -15.25 -18.33
N SER A 149 6.44 -16.35 -17.99
CA SER A 149 7.57 -16.88 -18.76
C SER A 149 7.18 -18.00 -19.69
N THR A 150 7.97 -18.20 -20.75
CA THR A 150 7.91 -19.43 -21.54
C THR A 150 8.49 -20.59 -20.71
N VAL A 151 7.76 -21.69 -20.64
CA VAL A 151 8.11 -22.85 -19.80
C VAL A 151 8.33 -24.09 -20.64
N ALA A 152 9.29 -24.92 -20.23
CA ALA A 152 9.47 -26.26 -20.75
C ALA A 152 8.44 -27.23 -20.15
N LYS A 153 8.00 -26.98 -18.91
CA LYS A 153 6.99 -27.77 -18.22
C LYS A 153 6.18 -26.91 -17.24
N ALA A 154 4.89 -27.15 -17.15
CA ALA A 154 4.00 -26.62 -16.11
C ALA A 154 3.10 -27.72 -15.57
N SER A 155 3.01 -27.86 -14.25
CA SER A 155 2.13 -28.83 -13.60
C SER A 155 1.47 -28.20 -12.39
N ILE A 156 0.14 -28.27 -12.35
CA ILE A 156 -0.64 -27.83 -11.19
C ILE A 156 -0.85 -29.01 -10.25
N TYR A 157 -0.69 -28.78 -8.95
CA TYR A 157 -0.83 -29.84 -7.97
C TYR A 157 -1.34 -29.31 -6.63
N ILE A 158 -1.98 -30.21 -5.86
CA ILE A 158 -2.51 -29.92 -4.53
C ILE A 158 -1.54 -30.46 -3.47
N GLU A 159 -1.18 -29.65 -2.49
CA GLU A 159 -0.18 -29.97 -1.46
C GLU A 159 -0.55 -29.34 -0.11
N GLY A 160 0.30 -29.46 0.91
CA GLY A 160 0.18 -28.70 2.16
C GLY A 160 0.24 -29.51 3.46
N PRO A 161 -0.65 -30.49 3.68
CA PRO A 161 -0.75 -31.14 4.98
C PRO A 161 0.53 -31.92 5.32
N PRO A 162 0.85 -32.12 6.61
CA PRO A 162 2.02 -32.88 7.03
C PRO A 162 2.11 -34.26 6.37
N ALA A 163 3.32 -34.81 6.33
CA ALA A 163 3.55 -36.18 5.89
C ALA A 163 2.65 -37.17 6.67
N GLY A 164 2.13 -38.19 5.98
CA GLY A 164 1.22 -39.19 6.57
C GLY A 164 -0.25 -38.77 6.68
N VAL A 165 -0.63 -37.58 6.22
CA VAL A 165 -2.04 -37.18 6.06
C VAL A 165 -2.40 -37.28 4.58
N ASP A 166 -3.48 -37.98 4.24
CA ASP A 166 -3.91 -38.13 2.86
C ASP A 166 -4.71 -36.90 2.40
N VAL A 167 -4.54 -36.53 1.13
CA VAL A 167 -5.27 -35.41 0.50
C VAL A 167 -6.29 -35.97 -0.46
N LEU A 168 -7.56 -35.71 -0.19
CA LEU A 168 -8.65 -36.05 -1.10
C LEU A 168 -8.94 -34.85 -2.01
N LEU A 169 -9.04 -35.11 -3.31
CA LEU A 169 -9.42 -34.14 -4.33
C LEU A 169 -10.67 -34.67 -5.05
N ASP A 170 -11.78 -33.96 -4.89
CA ASP A 170 -13.05 -34.27 -5.55
C ASP A 170 -13.13 -33.65 -6.95
N SER A 171 -12.64 -32.42 -7.08
CA SER A 171 -12.64 -31.72 -8.36
C SER A 171 -11.55 -30.67 -8.45
N LEU A 172 -11.01 -30.46 -9.65
CA LEU A 172 -10.16 -29.33 -9.98
C LEU A 172 -10.58 -28.72 -11.31
N VAL A 173 -10.93 -27.44 -11.29
CA VAL A 173 -11.26 -26.65 -12.47
C VAL A 173 -10.28 -25.50 -12.56
N VAL A 174 -9.68 -25.30 -13.74
CA VAL A 174 -8.82 -24.14 -14.02
C VAL A 174 -9.31 -23.52 -15.32
N LYS A 175 -9.92 -22.35 -15.24
CA LYS A 175 -10.51 -21.66 -16.40
C LYS A 175 -9.86 -20.30 -16.58
N HIS A 176 -10.00 -19.71 -17.77
CA HIS A 176 -9.66 -18.31 -17.97
C HIS A 176 -10.47 -17.47 -16.98
N ALA A 177 -9.80 -16.60 -16.23
CA ALA A 177 -10.47 -15.72 -15.28
C ALA A 177 -11.30 -14.71 -16.07
N GLN A 178 -12.61 -14.67 -15.82
CA GLN A 178 -13.46 -13.67 -16.45
C GLN A 178 -13.10 -12.28 -15.91
N LYS A 179 -12.81 -11.36 -16.83
CA LYS A 179 -12.60 -9.96 -16.48
C LYS A 179 -13.96 -9.33 -16.20
N ALA A 180 -14.24 -9.04 -14.93
CA ALA A 180 -15.42 -8.27 -14.58
C ALA A 180 -15.37 -6.91 -15.30
N PRO A 181 -16.50 -6.41 -15.84
CA PRO A 181 -16.54 -5.05 -16.36
C PRO A 181 -16.15 -4.07 -15.25
N PRO A 182 -15.38 -3.01 -15.56
CA PRO A 182 -15.03 -2.01 -14.57
C PRO A 182 -16.26 -1.43 -13.87
N ALA A 183 -16.16 -1.22 -12.56
CA ALA A 183 -17.22 -0.56 -11.80
C ALA A 183 -17.42 0.87 -12.32
N PRO A 184 -18.67 1.36 -12.45
CA PRO A 184 -18.90 2.72 -12.87
C PRO A 184 -18.33 3.71 -11.84
N ALA A 185 -17.96 4.90 -12.32
CA ALA A 185 -17.58 6.01 -11.44
C ALA A 185 -18.73 6.34 -10.48
N PRO A 186 -18.45 6.51 -9.18
CA PRO A 186 -19.45 6.98 -8.23
C PRO A 186 -20.03 8.34 -8.64
N ASP A 187 -21.34 8.50 -8.49
CA ASP A 187 -22.04 9.76 -8.73
C ASP A 187 -22.11 10.59 -7.43
N PHE A 188 -21.48 11.76 -7.46
CA PHE A 188 -21.45 12.72 -6.36
C PHE A 188 -22.18 14.04 -6.69
N GLU A 189 -22.98 14.12 -7.76
CA GLU A 189 -23.62 15.38 -8.19
C GLU A 189 -24.52 16.02 -7.12
N LYS A 190 -25.15 15.20 -6.28
CA LYS A 190 -26.06 15.64 -5.20
C LYS A 190 -25.39 15.77 -3.84
N LEU A 191 -24.07 15.57 -3.76
CA LEU A 191 -23.35 15.60 -2.50
C LEU A 191 -23.10 17.06 -2.08
N GLU A 192 -23.60 17.45 -0.92
CA GLU A 192 -23.40 18.78 -0.36
C GLU A 192 -22.09 18.85 0.43
N TYR A 193 -21.14 19.63 -0.07
CA TYR A 193 -19.85 19.88 0.60
C TYR A 193 -19.93 21.08 1.54
N GLY A 194 -19.03 21.13 2.52
CA GLY A 194 -18.92 22.27 3.46
C GLY A 194 -19.96 22.28 4.59
N ALA A 195 -20.79 21.25 4.70
CA ALA A 195 -21.82 21.13 5.74
C ALA A 195 -21.57 19.91 6.64
N ASN A 196 -21.73 20.13 7.96
CA ASN A 196 -21.66 19.06 8.95
C ASN A 196 -22.96 18.22 8.94
N ILE A 197 -22.84 16.89 8.85
CA ILE A 197 -23.98 15.98 8.90
C ILE A 197 -24.45 15.70 10.33
N ILE A 198 -23.64 16.04 11.35
CA ILE A 198 -24.00 15.93 12.76
C ILE A 198 -25.00 17.04 13.11
N GLN A 199 -26.17 16.66 13.62
CA GLN A 199 -27.18 17.62 14.04
C GLN A 199 -26.78 18.27 15.36
N ASN A 200 -27.07 19.56 15.51
CA ASN A 200 -26.86 20.28 16.77
C ASN A 200 -25.44 20.05 17.35
N SER A 201 -24.41 20.05 16.48
CA SER A 201 -23.01 19.85 16.88
C SER A 201 -22.48 20.98 17.77
N ASN A 202 -23.08 22.17 17.65
CA ASN A 202 -22.78 23.35 18.48
C ASN A 202 -23.55 23.35 19.81
N LEU A 203 -24.53 22.47 20.03
CA LEU A 203 -25.29 22.38 21.30
C LEU A 203 -26.06 23.66 21.65
N ASP A 204 -26.53 24.40 20.64
CA ASP A 204 -27.40 25.56 20.84
C ASP A 204 -28.81 25.15 21.30
N ASP A 205 -29.24 23.94 20.93
CA ASP A 205 -30.51 23.33 21.33
C ASP A 205 -30.30 22.16 22.31
N GLY A 206 -29.41 22.35 23.28
CA GLY A 206 -29.10 21.34 24.31
C GLY A 206 -28.60 20.03 23.69
N LEU A 207 -29.18 18.89 24.11
CA LEU A 207 -28.86 17.55 23.60
C LEU A 207 -29.79 17.08 22.47
N ASN A 208 -30.57 17.97 21.85
CA ASN A 208 -31.47 17.56 20.76
C ASN A 208 -30.68 16.84 19.64
N GLY A 209 -31.18 15.69 19.19
CA GLY A 209 -30.51 14.79 18.24
C GLY A 209 -29.49 13.81 18.84
N TRP A 210 -29.03 14.01 20.08
CA TRP A 210 -28.06 13.16 20.76
C TRP A 210 -28.74 12.15 21.70
N PHE A 211 -28.19 10.94 21.77
CA PHE A 211 -28.59 9.94 22.76
C PHE A 211 -27.38 9.25 23.38
N SER A 212 -27.56 8.71 24.58
CA SER A 212 -26.56 7.89 25.26
C SER A 212 -26.50 6.50 24.66
N LEU A 213 -25.34 6.09 24.15
CA LEU A 213 -25.07 4.70 23.82
C LEU A 213 -24.68 3.97 25.12
N GLY A 214 -25.61 3.15 25.63
CA GLY A 214 -25.46 2.48 26.93
C GLY A 214 -25.89 3.33 28.12
N PRO A 215 -25.84 2.78 29.35
CA PRO A 215 -26.26 3.47 30.57
C PRO A 215 -25.20 4.48 31.06
N CYS A 216 -25.01 5.57 30.33
CA CYS A 216 -24.24 6.74 30.74
C CYS A 216 -25.13 8.00 30.80
N THR A 217 -24.65 9.07 31.44
CA THR A 217 -25.39 10.33 31.55
C THR A 217 -24.77 11.39 30.64
N LEU A 218 -25.58 12.03 29.80
CA LEU A 218 -25.18 13.16 28.96
C LEU A 218 -25.73 14.47 29.57
N SER A 219 -24.90 15.50 29.65
CA SER A 219 -25.28 16.86 30.00
C SER A 219 -24.51 17.88 29.14
N VAL A 220 -25.05 19.10 28.98
CA VAL A 220 -24.36 20.19 28.27
C VAL A 220 -23.75 21.14 29.28
N HIS A 221 -22.47 21.46 29.10
CA HIS A 221 -21.71 22.34 29.98
C HIS A 221 -20.91 23.37 29.17
N ASP A 222 -20.65 24.53 29.77
CA ASP A 222 -19.72 25.53 29.23
C ASP A 222 -18.24 25.11 29.44
N GLY A 223 -17.30 25.85 28.84
CA GLY A 223 -15.86 25.62 28.98
C GLY A 223 -15.25 24.71 27.90
N GLY A 224 -16.00 24.47 26.82
CA GLY A 224 -15.50 23.88 25.58
C GLY A 224 -14.68 24.87 24.73
N PRO A 225 -13.95 24.38 23.72
CA PRO A 225 -13.22 25.23 22.78
C PRO A 225 -14.16 26.15 22.01
N ARG A 226 -13.64 27.31 21.60
CA ARG A 226 -14.36 28.29 20.74
C ARG A 226 -13.89 28.25 19.28
N VAL A 227 -12.94 27.39 18.97
CA VAL A 227 -12.40 27.22 17.61
C VAL A 227 -12.78 25.84 17.10
N LEU A 228 -13.06 25.73 15.80
CA LEU A 228 -13.19 24.42 15.17
C LEU A 228 -11.88 23.64 15.31
N PRO A 229 -11.94 22.30 15.35
CA PRO A 229 -10.76 21.47 15.16
C PRO A 229 -9.97 21.91 13.90
N PRO A 230 -8.64 22.12 13.98
CA PRO A 230 -7.83 22.60 12.86
C PRO A 230 -8.03 21.82 11.55
N MET A 231 -8.11 20.48 11.61
CA MET A 231 -8.30 19.65 10.41
C MET A 231 -9.67 19.89 9.75
N ALA A 232 -10.72 20.16 10.55
CA ALA A 232 -12.02 20.55 10.01
C ALA A 232 -12.00 21.98 9.45
N GLN A 233 -11.35 22.91 10.14
CA GLN A 233 -11.24 24.30 9.70
C GLN A 233 -10.56 24.41 8.32
N GLU A 234 -9.51 23.64 8.09
CA GLU A 234 -8.81 23.60 6.79
C GLU A 234 -9.71 23.08 5.65
N SER A 235 -10.70 22.26 5.96
CA SER A 235 -11.58 21.61 4.98
C SER A 235 -12.83 22.41 4.66
N LEU A 236 -13.46 22.96 5.70
CA LEU A 236 -14.81 23.54 5.59
C LEU A 236 -14.81 24.96 5.03
N ALA A 237 -13.66 25.64 4.99
CA ALA A 237 -13.53 27.02 4.48
C ALA A 237 -14.62 27.97 5.01
N LEU A 238 -15.11 27.72 6.22
CA LEU A 238 -16.13 28.53 6.87
C LEU A 238 -15.51 29.87 7.27
N ASP A 239 -16.20 30.96 6.96
CA ASP A 239 -15.99 32.23 7.65
C ASP A 239 -16.04 31.97 9.16
N ASP A 240 -15.21 32.68 9.94
CA ASP A 240 -14.87 32.49 11.37
C ASP A 240 -16.06 32.36 12.36
N GLU A 241 -17.07 31.50 12.14
CA GLU A 241 -18.11 31.22 13.13
C GLU A 241 -17.49 30.35 14.23
N PRO A 242 -17.23 30.93 15.41
CA PRO A 242 -16.57 30.19 16.47
C PRO A 242 -17.54 29.18 17.07
N LEU A 243 -17.01 28.06 17.57
CA LEU A 243 -17.79 27.21 18.47
C LEU A 243 -18.27 28.06 19.66
N ASN A 244 -19.48 27.79 20.14
CA ASN A 244 -20.10 28.62 21.19
C ASN A 244 -19.46 28.42 22.60
N GLY A 245 -18.52 27.49 22.74
CA GLY A 245 -17.84 27.16 23.99
C GLY A 245 -18.57 26.14 24.86
N LYS A 246 -19.57 25.44 24.32
CA LYS A 246 -20.26 24.34 25.00
C LYS A 246 -19.65 22.98 24.63
N HIS A 247 -19.87 21.99 25.48
CA HIS A 247 -19.50 20.60 25.25
C HIS A 247 -20.54 19.65 25.87
N ILE A 248 -20.59 18.43 25.36
CA ILE A 248 -21.30 17.32 26.00
C ILE A 248 -20.36 16.76 27.07
N HIS A 249 -20.79 16.75 28.33
CA HIS A 249 -20.14 16.07 29.44
C HIS A 249 -20.81 14.72 29.65
N ILE A 250 -20.02 13.65 29.62
CA ILE A 250 -20.48 12.28 29.74
C ILE A 250 -19.92 11.68 31.01
N THR A 251 -20.82 11.28 31.91
CA THR A 251 -20.52 10.72 33.23
C THR A 251 -21.14 9.33 33.40
N ASN A 252 -20.82 8.65 34.50
CA ASN A 252 -21.35 7.33 34.85
C ASN A 252 -21.04 6.24 33.81
N ARG A 253 -19.93 6.39 33.07
CA ARG A 253 -19.50 5.40 32.08
C ARG A 253 -18.94 4.17 32.78
N THR A 254 -19.51 2.99 32.53
CA THR A 254 -19.04 1.73 33.11
C THR A 254 -18.30 0.84 32.11
N GLN A 255 -18.34 1.18 30.82
CA GLN A 255 -17.62 0.49 29.75
C GLN A 255 -17.11 1.50 28.72
N THR A 256 -16.06 1.14 27.99
CA THR A 256 -15.34 2.05 27.08
C THR A 256 -16.18 2.49 25.89
N TRP A 257 -17.08 1.65 25.38
CA TRP A 257 -17.94 1.98 24.23
C TRP A 257 -19.08 2.95 24.57
N MET A 258 -19.30 3.27 25.84
CA MET A 258 -20.39 4.17 26.26
C MET A 258 -20.06 5.62 25.94
N GLY A 259 -21.02 6.37 25.38
CA GLY A 259 -20.81 7.76 25.03
C GLY A 259 -21.97 8.39 24.24
N PRO A 260 -21.79 9.61 23.72
CA PRO A 260 -22.81 10.30 22.93
C PRO A 260 -22.85 9.75 21.50
N ALA A 261 -24.06 9.59 20.95
CA ALA A 261 -24.27 9.00 19.63
C ALA A 261 -25.34 9.74 18.81
N GLN A 262 -25.25 9.62 17.47
CA GLN A 262 -26.28 10.02 16.50
C GLN A 262 -26.44 8.99 15.38
N ILE A 263 -27.66 8.87 14.85
CA ILE A 263 -27.94 8.11 13.62
C ILE A 263 -27.75 9.03 12.42
N ILE A 264 -26.98 8.57 11.43
CA ILE A 264 -26.61 9.33 10.22
C ILE A 264 -26.92 8.57 8.94
N THR A 265 -27.78 7.55 9.02
CA THR A 265 -28.02 6.59 7.92
C THR A 265 -28.48 7.27 6.63
N ASP A 266 -29.37 8.24 6.74
CA ASP A 266 -29.98 9.00 5.66
C ASP A 266 -29.11 10.16 5.15
N LYS A 267 -27.93 10.36 5.72
CA LYS A 267 -27.01 11.47 5.40
C LYS A 267 -25.75 11.02 4.64
N LEU A 268 -25.63 9.73 4.37
CA LEU A 268 -24.46 9.13 3.74
C LEU A 268 -24.71 8.80 2.26
N THR A 269 -23.71 9.08 1.44
CA THR A 269 -23.64 8.67 0.05
C THR A 269 -22.59 7.57 -0.09
N LEU A 270 -22.92 6.48 -0.79
CA LEU A 270 -21.97 5.40 -1.05
C LEU A 270 -20.72 5.93 -1.78
N TYR A 271 -19.57 5.34 -1.47
CA TYR A 271 -18.24 5.70 -1.96
C TYR A 271 -17.73 7.09 -1.58
N ALA A 272 -18.57 7.98 -1.05
CA ALA A 272 -18.12 9.28 -0.56
C ALA A 272 -17.31 9.11 0.74
N THR A 273 -16.12 9.69 0.77
CA THR A 273 -15.31 9.77 2.00
C THR A 273 -15.83 10.87 2.90
N TYR A 274 -16.05 10.54 4.17
CA TYR A 274 -16.41 11.49 5.20
C TYR A 274 -15.22 11.71 6.12
N GLN A 275 -14.84 12.97 6.29
CA GLN A 275 -13.88 13.38 7.30
C GLN A 275 -14.57 13.48 8.65
N VAL A 276 -13.87 13.08 9.70
CA VAL A 276 -14.30 13.19 11.08
C VAL A 276 -13.31 14.09 11.81
N SER A 277 -13.83 15.01 12.61
CA SER A 277 -13.00 15.80 13.51
C SER A 277 -13.76 16.23 14.76
N ALA A 278 -13.12 16.23 15.92
CA ALA A 278 -13.74 16.63 17.17
C ALA A 278 -12.72 17.13 18.18
N TRP A 279 -13.16 17.97 19.10
CA TRP A 279 -12.44 18.22 20.34
C TRP A 279 -12.90 17.24 21.41
N VAL A 280 -11.95 16.60 22.08
CA VAL A 280 -12.20 15.69 23.19
C VAL A 280 -11.33 16.02 24.39
N ARG A 281 -11.82 15.77 25.59
CA ARG A 281 -11.08 15.92 26.85
C ARG A 281 -11.51 14.84 27.83
N VAL A 282 -10.58 14.43 28.70
CA VAL A 282 -10.88 13.51 29.81
C VAL A 282 -11.03 14.26 31.13
N GLY A 283 -11.86 13.70 32.02
CA GLY A 283 -11.98 14.19 33.39
C GLY A 283 -10.77 13.84 34.26
N ALA A 284 -10.62 14.57 35.38
CA ALA A 284 -9.53 14.41 36.34
C ALA A 284 -9.40 12.99 36.92
N GLN A 285 -10.46 12.18 36.86
CA GLN A 285 -10.47 10.78 37.27
C GLN A 285 -9.44 9.92 36.53
N ALA A 286 -8.96 10.36 35.35
CA ALA A 286 -7.91 9.67 34.61
C ALA A 286 -6.56 9.61 35.36
N GLY A 287 -6.32 10.51 36.32
CA GLY A 287 -5.11 10.50 37.15
C GLY A 287 -3.79 10.62 36.36
N GLY A 288 -3.83 11.20 35.15
CA GLY A 288 -2.68 11.32 34.25
C GLY A 288 -2.32 10.04 33.48
N ALA A 289 -3.08 8.95 33.61
CA ALA A 289 -2.89 7.76 32.79
C ALA A 289 -3.36 8.05 31.34
N PRO A 290 -2.62 7.63 30.29
CA PRO A 290 -3.06 7.82 28.92
C PRO A 290 -4.42 7.17 28.65
N GLN A 291 -5.34 7.92 28.05
CA GLN A 291 -6.71 7.54 27.77
C GLN A 291 -6.96 7.53 26.26
N ASN A 292 -7.39 6.39 25.73
CA ASN A 292 -7.79 6.27 24.33
C ASN A 292 -9.21 6.82 24.14
N ILE A 293 -9.38 7.74 23.20
CA ILE A 293 -10.69 8.27 22.79
C ILE A 293 -10.81 8.12 21.28
N ASN A 294 -11.97 7.66 20.82
CA ASN A 294 -12.21 7.32 19.43
C ASN A 294 -13.60 7.80 18.99
N VAL A 295 -13.69 8.35 17.78
CA VAL A 295 -14.97 8.53 17.09
C VAL A 295 -15.23 7.29 16.22
N ALA A 296 -16.21 6.50 16.63
CA ALA A 296 -16.54 5.22 16.03
C ALA A 296 -17.76 5.34 15.12
N VAL A 297 -17.79 4.54 14.05
CA VAL A 297 -18.94 4.43 13.13
C VAL A 297 -19.39 2.98 13.05
N ALA A 298 -20.62 2.71 13.50
CA ALA A 298 -21.24 1.40 13.38
C ALA A 298 -22.12 1.34 12.12
N VAL A 299 -21.87 0.37 11.24
CA VAL A 299 -22.55 0.15 9.95
C VAL A 299 -23.09 -1.29 9.93
N ASP A 300 -24.41 -1.48 10.03
CA ASP A 300 -25.08 -2.79 9.93
C ASP A 300 -24.44 -3.94 10.77
N SER A 301 -23.86 -3.59 11.94
CA SER A 301 -23.12 -4.47 12.88
C SER A 301 -21.60 -4.59 12.67
N GLN A 302 -21.05 -3.92 11.65
CA GLN A 302 -19.61 -3.72 11.49
C GLN A 302 -19.18 -2.40 12.11
N TRP A 303 -17.92 -2.36 12.53
CA TRP A 303 -17.32 -1.18 13.16
C TRP A 303 -16.24 -0.61 12.24
N LEU A 304 -16.31 0.69 12.00
CA LEU A 304 -15.29 1.48 11.31
C LEU A 304 -14.68 2.47 12.29
N ASN A 305 -13.35 2.62 12.21
CA ASN A 305 -12.64 3.66 12.95
C ASN A 305 -12.81 5.00 12.23
N GLY A 306 -13.47 5.98 12.85
CA GLY A 306 -13.57 7.34 12.33
C GLY A 306 -12.40 8.24 12.73
N GLY A 307 -11.50 7.78 13.59
CA GLY A 307 -10.35 8.54 14.08
C GLY A 307 -10.19 8.39 15.59
N GLN A 308 -8.96 8.49 16.08
CA GLN A 308 -8.69 8.35 17.51
C GLN A 308 -7.50 9.18 18.00
N VAL A 309 -7.47 9.40 19.30
CA VAL A 309 -6.39 10.14 19.97
C VAL A 309 -6.10 9.54 21.35
N LEU A 310 -4.84 9.66 21.76
CA LEU A 310 -4.40 9.29 23.09
C LEU A 310 -4.27 10.55 23.96
N ALA A 311 -5.26 10.81 24.82
CA ALA A 311 -5.24 11.92 25.76
C ALA A 311 -4.37 11.57 26.98
N ARG A 312 -3.42 12.43 27.36
CA ARG A 312 -2.48 12.18 28.48
C ARG A 312 -2.70 13.08 29.69
N ASP A 313 -3.49 14.13 29.51
CA ASP A 313 -3.82 15.11 30.54
C ASP A 313 -5.23 15.67 30.27
N GLU A 314 -5.63 16.68 31.05
CA GLU A 314 -6.95 17.29 30.97
C GLU A 314 -7.06 18.41 29.90
N ARG A 315 -6.13 18.52 28.94
CA ARG A 315 -6.29 19.48 27.84
C ARG A 315 -7.29 18.96 26.81
N TRP A 316 -7.72 19.85 25.92
CA TRP A 316 -8.48 19.46 24.74
C TRP A 316 -7.55 18.87 23.67
N TYR A 317 -7.91 17.69 23.19
CA TYR A 317 -7.24 17.00 22.09
C TYR A 317 -8.13 17.00 20.86
N GLU A 318 -7.52 17.16 19.70
CA GLU A 318 -8.20 16.97 18.43
C GLU A 318 -8.18 15.48 18.07
N VAL A 319 -9.36 14.93 17.80
CA VAL A 319 -9.52 13.67 17.05
C VAL A 319 -9.68 14.03 15.59
N GLY A 320 -8.97 13.32 14.72
CA GLY A 320 -9.16 13.40 13.27
C GLY A 320 -9.06 12.03 12.62
N GLY A 321 -9.83 11.83 11.56
CA GLY A 321 -9.82 10.61 10.77
C GLY A 321 -10.87 10.65 9.68
N ALA A 322 -11.17 9.50 9.11
CA ALA A 322 -12.11 9.39 8.00
C ALA A 322 -12.70 7.99 7.90
N PHE A 323 -13.88 7.92 7.30
CA PHE A 323 -14.52 6.66 6.94
C PHE A 323 -15.25 6.77 5.61
N ARG A 324 -15.64 5.62 5.06
CA ARG A 324 -16.42 5.48 3.84
C ARG A 324 -17.26 4.20 3.92
N VAL A 325 -18.41 4.20 3.25
CA VAL A 325 -19.24 3.01 3.04
C VAL A 325 -19.25 2.70 1.53
N GLU A 326 -18.73 1.53 1.13
CA GLU A 326 -18.48 1.19 -0.29
C GLU A 326 -19.38 0.07 -0.85
N ASP A 327 -20.05 -0.69 0.00
CA ASP A 327 -20.82 -1.86 -0.44
C ASP A 327 -22.24 -1.46 -0.88
N LYS A 328 -23.23 -1.87 -0.08
CA LYS A 328 -24.65 -1.59 -0.27
C LYS A 328 -25.07 -0.46 0.67
N PRO A 329 -26.20 0.21 0.36
CA PRO A 329 -26.80 1.16 1.29
C PRO A 329 -27.00 0.46 2.64
N ALA A 330 -26.37 1.00 3.68
CA ALA A 330 -26.47 0.45 5.01
C ALA A 330 -27.87 0.69 5.56
N THR A 331 -28.43 -0.31 6.25
CA THR A 331 -29.75 -0.21 6.88
C THR A 331 -29.73 0.68 8.13
N ARG A 332 -28.58 0.75 8.80
CA ARG A 332 -28.35 1.61 9.96
C ARG A 332 -26.87 1.98 10.07
N VAL A 333 -26.61 3.28 10.05
CA VAL A 333 -25.32 3.88 10.38
C VAL A 333 -25.45 4.81 11.59
N MET A 334 -24.59 4.58 12.58
CA MET A 334 -24.51 5.36 13.81
C MET A 334 -23.08 5.82 14.02
N VAL A 335 -22.90 7.11 14.32
CA VAL A 335 -21.62 7.68 14.77
C VAL A 335 -21.70 7.93 16.26
N TYR A 336 -20.65 7.61 16.99
CA TYR A 336 -20.58 7.80 18.43
C TYR A 336 -19.15 8.03 18.91
N VAL A 337 -19.00 8.75 20.01
CA VAL A 337 -17.69 8.96 20.63
C VAL A 337 -17.54 7.99 21.80
N GLN A 338 -16.45 7.24 21.82
CA GLN A 338 -16.14 6.22 22.82
C GLN A 338 -14.74 6.41 23.39
N GLY A 339 -14.40 5.62 24.41
CA GLY A 339 -13.33 5.96 25.34
C GLY A 339 -13.77 7.12 26.26
N PRO A 340 -12.99 7.52 27.28
CA PRO A 340 -11.80 6.89 27.88
C PRO A 340 -12.14 5.59 28.64
N ASP A 341 -11.26 5.13 29.54
CA ASP A 341 -11.51 3.96 30.40
C ASP A 341 -12.81 4.09 31.22
N ALA A 342 -13.33 2.96 31.70
CA ALA A 342 -14.52 2.93 32.56
C ALA A 342 -14.27 3.75 33.85
N GLY A 343 -15.27 4.54 34.26
CA GLY A 343 -15.20 5.44 35.42
C GLY A 343 -14.56 6.79 35.13
N VAL A 344 -13.99 7.01 33.94
CA VAL A 344 -13.44 8.30 33.52
C VAL A 344 -14.48 9.06 32.69
N ASP A 345 -14.71 10.32 33.07
CA ASP A 345 -15.61 11.21 32.34
C ASP A 345 -15.02 11.60 30.98
N LEU A 346 -15.89 11.77 30.00
CA LEU A 346 -15.55 12.27 28.66
C LEU A 346 -16.21 13.62 28.43
N MET A 347 -15.49 14.51 27.76
CA MET A 347 -16.04 15.75 27.22
C MET A 347 -15.86 15.76 25.71
N VAL A 348 -16.91 16.12 24.96
CA VAL A 348 -16.91 16.20 23.49
C VAL A 348 -17.44 17.55 23.04
N ALA A 349 -16.70 18.25 22.20
CA ALA A 349 -17.12 19.52 21.62
C ALA A 349 -16.87 19.57 20.11
N GLY A 350 -17.78 20.22 19.38
CA GLY A 350 -17.61 20.53 17.96
C GLY A 350 -17.38 19.31 17.07
N LEU A 351 -18.09 18.18 17.31
CA LEU A 351 -18.00 17.01 16.42
C LEU A 351 -18.46 17.37 15.00
N GLN A 352 -17.52 17.30 14.06
CA GLN A 352 -17.71 17.50 12.64
C GLN A 352 -17.61 16.16 11.91
N VAL A 353 -18.61 15.86 11.09
CA VAL A 353 -18.57 14.78 10.10
C VAL A 353 -19.11 15.34 8.80
N PHE A 354 -18.34 15.31 7.72
CA PHE A 354 -18.73 15.94 6.45
C PHE A 354 -18.03 15.29 5.26
N PRO A 355 -18.64 15.30 4.06
CA PRO A 355 -18.02 14.76 2.86
C PRO A 355 -16.80 15.59 2.45
N VAL A 356 -15.75 14.91 1.99
CA VAL A 356 -14.47 15.54 1.61
C VAL A 356 -14.57 16.18 0.22
N ASP A 357 -14.38 17.50 0.14
CA ASP A 357 -14.25 18.21 -1.15
C ASP A 357 -12.83 18.10 -1.72
N ARG A 358 -12.61 17.01 -2.47
CA ARG A 358 -11.32 16.76 -3.14
C ARG A 358 -10.98 17.84 -4.17
N LYS A 359 -11.97 18.41 -4.86
CA LYS A 359 -11.73 19.41 -5.92
C LYS A 359 -11.19 20.70 -5.31
N ALA A 360 -11.78 21.16 -4.20
CA ALA A 360 -11.27 22.31 -3.45
C ALA A 360 -9.86 22.03 -2.93
N ARG A 361 -9.62 20.85 -2.35
CA ARG A 361 -8.29 20.47 -1.83
C ARG A 361 -7.22 20.41 -2.92
N VAL A 362 -7.51 19.80 -4.08
CA VAL A 362 -6.58 19.73 -5.22
C VAL A 362 -6.20 21.12 -5.70
N LYS A 363 -7.14 22.07 -5.78
CA LYS A 363 -6.85 23.46 -6.14
C LYS A 363 -5.90 24.13 -5.14
N HIS A 364 -6.08 23.87 -3.85
CA HIS A 364 -5.16 24.34 -2.81
C HIS A 364 -3.76 23.73 -2.98
N LEU A 365 -3.67 22.41 -3.11
CA LEU A 365 -2.40 21.69 -3.26
C LEU A 365 -1.62 22.12 -4.50
N LYS A 366 -2.28 22.40 -5.64
CA LYS A 366 -1.61 22.94 -6.82
C LYS A 366 -0.88 24.26 -6.55
N ARG A 367 -1.43 25.14 -5.72
CA ARG A 367 -0.78 26.40 -5.32
C ARG A 367 0.41 26.17 -4.40
N LEU A 368 0.31 25.22 -3.47
CA LEU A 368 1.44 24.83 -2.63
C LEU A 368 2.56 24.18 -3.46
N THR A 369 2.20 23.30 -4.38
CA THR A 369 3.14 22.70 -5.34
C THR A 369 3.90 23.75 -6.14
N ASP A 370 3.23 24.78 -6.66
CA ASP A 370 3.93 25.85 -7.41
C ASP A 370 4.93 26.61 -6.53
N LYS A 371 4.66 26.74 -5.22
CA LYS A 371 5.58 27.36 -4.26
C LYS A 371 6.73 26.45 -3.87
N VAL A 372 6.47 25.17 -3.65
CA VAL A 372 7.41 24.22 -3.01
C VAL A 372 8.26 23.47 -4.03
N ARG A 373 7.72 23.21 -5.23
CA ARG A 373 8.33 22.31 -6.22
C ARG A 373 8.75 23.00 -7.49
N LYS A 374 8.56 24.32 -7.59
CA LYS A 374 8.93 25.11 -8.76
C LYS A 374 9.77 26.32 -8.38
N ARG A 375 10.64 26.70 -9.30
CA ARG A 375 11.54 27.85 -9.20
C ARG A 375 11.33 28.78 -10.39
N ASP A 376 11.50 30.08 -10.17
CA ASP A 376 11.52 31.07 -11.26
C ASP A 376 12.78 30.88 -12.11
N VAL A 377 12.62 30.88 -13.43
CA VAL A 377 13.70 30.73 -14.40
C VAL A 377 13.64 31.86 -15.41
N VAL A 378 14.80 32.47 -15.69
CA VAL A 378 14.99 33.50 -16.70
C VAL A 378 15.98 32.98 -17.75
N VAL A 379 15.49 32.72 -18.95
CA VAL A 379 16.34 32.44 -20.12
C VAL A 379 16.72 33.76 -20.74
N LYS A 380 17.98 34.14 -20.64
CA LYS A 380 18.53 35.38 -21.19
C LYS A 380 19.30 35.09 -22.47
N VAL A 381 18.77 35.58 -23.58
CA VAL A 381 19.36 35.42 -24.91
C VAL A 381 20.13 36.67 -25.29
N THR A 382 21.43 36.53 -25.52
CA THR A 382 22.33 37.63 -25.86
C THR A 382 23.00 37.38 -27.20
N GLY A 383 23.22 38.44 -27.98
CA GLY A 383 24.04 38.37 -29.19
C GLY A 383 25.53 38.19 -28.88
N ALA A 384 26.34 37.99 -29.93
CA ALA A 384 27.78 37.81 -29.82
C ALA A 384 28.53 38.95 -29.11
N ASP A 385 27.99 40.16 -29.12
CA ASP A 385 28.51 41.35 -28.43
C ASP A 385 28.10 41.45 -26.95
N GLY A 386 27.28 40.51 -26.46
CA GLY A 386 26.73 40.49 -25.11
C GLY A 386 25.52 41.41 -24.90
N GLY A 387 25.05 42.10 -25.95
CA GLY A 387 23.83 42.90 -25.93
C GLY A 387 22.57 42.03 -26.08
N ALA A 388 21.41 42.60 -25.73
CA ALA A 388 20.13 41.97 -26.04
C ALA A 388 19.96 41.81 -27.55
N VAL A 389 19.48 40.66 -28.00
CA VAL A 389 19.21 40.42 -29.43
C VAL A 389 18.09 41.35 -29.87
N LYS A 390 18.35 42.20 -30.87
CA LYS A 390 17.33 43.10 -31.41
C LYS A 390 16.22 42.27 -32.04
N GLN A 391 14.98 42.51 -31.61
CA GLN A 391 13.81 41.91 -32.25
C GLN A 391 13.74 42.39 -33.70
N ASP A 392 13.87 41.47 -34.65
CA ASP A 392 13.46 41.68 -36.04
C ASP A 392 12.12 40.96 -36.31
N ALA A 393 11.67 40.95 -37.57
CA ALA A 393 10.34 40.44 -37.94
C ALA A 393 10.11 38.95 -37.61
N GLY A 394 11.16 38.19 -37.24
CA GLY A 394 11.06 36.78 -36.85
C GLY A 394 11.12 36.51 -35.34
N GLY A 395 11.56 37.46 -34.52
CA GLY A 395 11.69 37.32 -33.07
C GLY A 395 12.69 36.23 -32.62
N VAL A 396 12.93 36.13 -31.31
CA VAL A 396 13.71 35.03 -30.70
C VAL A 396 12.72 34.08 -30.03
N GLU A 397 12.46 32.93 -30.65
CA GLU A 397 11.57 31.90 -30.08
C GLU A 397 12.34 31.05 -29.07
N VAL A 398 11.77 30.86 -27.89
CA VAL A 398 12.31 29.99 -26.83
C VAL A 398 11.31 28.87 -26.59
N ARG A 399 11.77 27.61 -26.67
CA ARG A 399 11.00 26.42 -26.27
C ARG A 399 11.74 25.66 -25.19
N VAL A 400 11.08 25.45 -24.06
CA VAL A 400 11.60 24.75 -22.89
C VAL A 400 10.78 23.49 -22.65
N ARG A 401 11.48 22.37 -22.50
CA ARG A 401 10.88 21.06 -22.18
C ARG A 401 11.62 20.42 -21.02
N GLN A 402 10.91 20.13 -19.94
CA GLN A 402 11.44 19.29 -18.89
C GLN A 402 11.61 17.84 -19.40
N VAL A 403 12.78 17.27 -19.13
CA VAL A 403 13.18 15.91 -19.51
C VAL A 403 12.92 14.94 -18.37
N SER A 404 13.21 15.35 -17.13
CA SER A 404 12.93 14.56 -15.94
C SER A 404 12.54 15.46 -14.77
N ASN A 405 11.68 14.95 -13.89
CA ASN A 405 11.39 15.55 -12.60
C ASN A 405 12.38 15.02 -11.56
N SER A 406 12.90 15.88 -10.68
CA SER A 406 13.85 15.46 -9.64
C SER A 406 13.20 14.81 -8.43
N PHE A 407 11.87 14.93 -8.26
CA PHE A 407 11.17 14.34 -7.13
C PHE A 407 11.19 12.80 -7.21
N PRO A 408 11.70 12.11 -6.18
CA PRO A 408 11.70 10.66 -6.11
C PRO A 408 10.29 10.06 -6.13
N LEU A 409 10.06 9.21 -7.11
CA LEU A 409 8.85 8.40 -7.23
C LEU A 409 9.25 6.97 -7.60
N GLY A 410 9.13 6.07 -6.63
CA GLY A 410 9.53 4.68 -6.77
C GLY A 410 8.42 3.68 -6.55
N SER A 411 8.75 2.41 -6.71
CA SER A 411 7.88 1.29 -6.36
C SER A 411 8.65 0.14 -5.73
N CYS A 412 7.94 -0.63 -4.91
CA CYS A 412 8.33 -1.97 -4.50
C CYS A 412 8.42 -2.90 -5.71
N ILE A 413 9.49 -3.69 -5.74
CA ILE A 413 9.75 -4.75 -6.71
C ILE A 413 10.24 -6.00 -5.98
N MET A 414 9.94 -7.16 -6.53
CA MET A 414 10.38 -8.47 -6.09
C MET A 414 11.07 -9.20 -7.24
N ARG A 415 11.91 -10.18 -6.91
CA ARG A 415 12.69 -10.92 -7.91
C ARG A 415 11.79 -11.63 -8.93
N THR A 416 10.65 -12.15 -8.50
CA THR A 416 9.67 -12.82 -9.36
C THR A 416 9.00 -11.86 -10.34
N ASN A 417 8.96 -10.55 -10.05
CA ASN A 417 8.38 -9.57 -10.98
C ASN A 417 9.22 -9.42 -12.25
N MET A 418 10.53 -9.67 -12.18
CA MET A 418 11.44 -9.57 -13.33
C MET A 418 11.14 -10.58 -14.44
N ASP A 419 10.39 -11.63 -14.12
CA ASP A 419 10.00 -12.65 -15.09
C ASP A 419 8.81 -12.18 -15.96
N ASN A 420 8.21 -11.03 -15.66
CA ASN A 420 7.19 -10.36 -16.46
C ASN A 420 7.80 -9.14 -17.18
N GLU A 421 7.99 -9.23 -18.50
CA GLU A 421 8.57 -8.14 -19.27
C GLU A 421 7.71 -6.87 -19.30
N ASP A 422 6.37 -6.99 -19.23
CA ASP A 422 5.46 -5.83 -19.23
C ASP A 422 5.51 -5.10 -17.89
N PHE A 423 5.70 -5.84 -16.80
CA PHE A 423 5.98 -5.25 -15.48
C PHE A 423 7.28 -4.45 -15.51
N VAL A 424 8.37 -5.03 -16.03
CA VAL A 424 9.69 -4.37 -16.08
C VAL A 424 9.65 -3.13 -16.97
N ASP A 425 8.99 -3.21 -18.12
CA ASP A 425 8.80 -2.08 -19.03
C ASP A 425 7.99 -0.95 -18.36
N PHE A 426 6.86 -1.28 -17.72
CA PHE A 426 6.07 -0.29 -17.00
C PHE A 426 6.87 0.32 -15.86
N PHE A 427 7.58 -0.49 -15.07
CA PHE A 427 8.38 -0.05 -13.93
C PHE A 427 9.48 0.94 -14.37
N THR A 428 10.28 0.55 -15.36
CA THR A 428 11.45 1.32 -15.83
C THR A 428 11.09 2.59 -16.57
N LYS A 429 9.92 2.64 -17.21
CA LYS A 429 9.38 3.87 -17.80
C LYS A 429 8.78 4.80 -16.75
N ASN A 430 8.29 4.26 -15.63
CA ASN A 430 7.43 5.02 -14.74
C ASN A 430 8.01 5.44 -13.40
N PHE A 431 9.08 4.80 -12.94
CA PHE A 431 9.66 5.04 -11.63
C PHE A 431 11.17 5.28 -11.75
N ASN A 432 11.72 6.08 -10.85
CA ASN A 432 13.16 6.36 -10.76
C ASN A 432 13.81 5.85 -9.47
N TRP A 433 13.00 5.25 -8.59
CA TRP A 433 13.42 4.64 -7.33
C TRP A 433 12.84 3.24 -7.17
N ALA A 434 13.55 2.38 -6.44
CA ALA A 434 13.14 1.01 -6.12
C ALA A 434 13.25 0.72 -4.62
N VAL A 435 12.40 -0.18 -4.13
CA VAL A 435 12.56 -0.85 -2.83
C VAL A 435 12.29 -2.33 -3.04
N PHE A 436 13.01 -3.20 -2.32
CA PHE A 436 12.82 -4.64 -2.46
C PHE A 436 11.80 -5.13 -1.43
N GLY A 437 10.81 -5.90 -1.89
CA GLY A 437 9.68 -6.29 -1.04
C GLY A 437 10.08 -7.27 0.08
N ASN A 438 10.98 -8.21 -0.24
CA ASN A 438 11.42 -9.24 0.71
C ASN A 438 12.92 -9.49 0.68
N GLU A 439 13.59 -9.20 -0.43
CA GLU A 439 14.89 -9.76 -0.81
C GLU A 439 16.05 -9.29 0.08
N LEU A 440 15.82 -8.26 0.91
CA LEU A 440 16.76 -7.83 1.95
C LEU A 440 16.32 -8.18 3.37
N LYS A 441 15.07 -8.59 3.61
CA LYS A 441 14.60 -8.93 4.97
C LYS A 441 15.40 -10.10 5.53
N TRP A 442 15.57 -10.14 6.86
CA TRP A 442 16.44 -11.15 7.47
C TRP A 442 15.93 -12.57 7.23
N TYR A 443 14.61 -12.79 7.29
CA TYR A 443 14.02 -14.11 7.01
C TYR A 443 14.22 -14.56 5.56
N TRP A 444 14.42 -13.64 4.62
CA TRP A 444 14.69 -13.96 3.22
C TRP A 444 16.16 -14.29 3.00
N THR A 445 17.04 -13.45 3.54
CA THR A 445 18.48 -13.56 3.32
C THR A 445 19.15 -14.60 4.22
N GLU A 446 18.55 -14.97 5.35
CA GLU A 446 19.03 -16.03 6.26
C GLU A 446 17.85 -16.75 6.92
N PRO A 447 17.08 -17.55 6.17
CA PRO A 447 15.93 -18.29 6.70
C PRO A 447 16.34 -19.33 7.75
N GLN A 448 17.53 -19.92 7.60
CA GLN A 448 18.15 -20.84 8.55
C GLN A 448 19.53 -20.31 8.95
N ARG A 449 19.88 -20.45 10.23
CA ARG A 449 21.15 -19.95 10.78
C ARG A 449 22.35 -20.39 9.93
N GLY A 450 23.13 -19.43 9.45
CA GLY A 450 24.33 -19.65 8.64
C GLY A 450 24.09 -19.96 7.16
N GLN A 451 22.84 -20.11 6.72
CA GLN A 451 22.49 -20.30 5.30
C GLN A 451 22.10 -18.97 4.68
N VAL A 452 23.11 -18.16 4.37
CA VAL A 452 22.92 -16.81 3.83
C VAL A 452 22.82 -16.85 2.30
N ASN A 453 21.80 -16.20 1.74
CA ASN A 453 21.62 -16.01 0.30
C ASN A 453 21.25 -14.57 -0.04
N TYR A 454 21.95 -13.99 -1.01
CA TYR A 454 21.79 -12.61 -1.47
C TYR A 454 21.50 -12.50 -2.97
N GLY A 455 21.39 -13.64 -3.68
CA GLY A 455 21.28 -13.67 -5.15
C GLY A 455 20.10 -12.86 -5.70
N ASP A 456 18.94 -12.95 -5.04
CA ASP A 456 17.74 -12.22 -5.48
C ASP A 456 17.91 -10.70 -5.35
N ALA A 457 18.52 -10.24 -4.25
CA ALA A 457 18.81 -8.82 -4.03
C ALA A 457 19.88 -8.31 -5.02
N ASP A 458 20.87 -9.14 -5.35
CA ASP A 458 21.90 -8.79 -6.35
C ASP A 458 21.29 -8.65 -7.76
N ASP A 459 20.36 -9.53 -8.13
CA ASP A 459 19.63 -9.47 -9.40
C ASP A 459 18.79 -8.18 -9.51
N LEU A 460 18.08 -7.82 -8.44
CA LEU A 460 17.29 -6.59 -8.41
C LEU A 460 18.16 -5.33 -8.41
N LEU A 461 19.29 -5.32 -7.69
CA LEU A 461 20.24 -4.20 -7.73
C LEU A 461 20.81 -4.01 -9.13
N ARG A 462 21.09 -5.11 -9.85
CA ARG A 462 21.56 -5.06 -11.24
C ARG A 462 20.50 -4.44 -12.15
N LEU A 463 19.25 -4.87 -12.07
CA LEU A 463 18.14 -4.25 -12.81
C LEU A 463 18.07 -2.74 -12.53
N CYS A 464 18.10 -2.34 -11.26
CA CYS A 464 18.05 -0.93 -10.89
C CYS A 464 19.24 -0.14 -11.43
N SER A 465 20.45 -0.69 -11.33
CA SER A 465 21.67 -0.07 -11.83
C SER A 465 21.67 0.10 -13.34
N ASP A 466 21.21 -0.91 -14.09
CA ASP A 466 21.14 -0.88 -15.56
C ASP A 466 20.19 0.23 -16.06
N HIS A 467 19.21 0.62 -15.24
CA HIS A 467 18.25 1.68 -15.52
C HIS A 467 18.52 2.99 -14.74
N GLY A 468 19.67 3.11 -14.07
CA GLY A 468 20.07 4.34 -13.37
C GLY A 468 19.17 4.72 -12.18
N MET A 469 18.54 3.74 -11.54
CA MET A 469 17.62 3.96 -10.42
C MET A 469 18.32 4.00 -9.07
N CYS A 470 17.79 4.80 -8.16
CA CYS A 470 18.17 4.75 -6.75
C CYS A 470 17.39 3.65 -6.02
N VAL A 471 17.99 3.07 -4.99
CA VAL A 471 17.39 1.93 -4.26
C VAL A 471 17.37 2.18 -2.76
N ARG A 472 16.24 1.88 -2.12
CA ARG A 472 16.07 1.84 -0.66
C ARG A 472 16.25 0.40 -0.16
N GLY A 473 17.09 0.23 0.85
CA GLY A 473 17.32 -1.04 1.52
C GLY A 473 16.27 -1.31 2.58
N HIS A 474 15.29 -2.17 2.27
CA HIS A 474 14.21 -2.54 3.17
C HIS A 474 14.24 -4.04 3.46
N CYS A 475 14.48 -4.48 4.69
CA CYS A 475 15.01 -3.72 5.83
C CYS A 475 16.15 -4.52 6.48
N ILE A 476 16.95 -3.88 7.34
CA ILE A 476 18.03 -4.59 8.04
C ILE A 476 17.43 -5.50 9.13
N PHE A 477 16.56 -4.94 9.96
CA PHE A 477 15.81 -5.61 11.02
C PHE A 477 14.33 -5.24 10.99
N TRP A 478 13.48 -6.10 11.55
CA TRP A 478 12.04 -5.87 11.72
C TRP A 478 11.63 -6.30 13.13
N GLU A 479 11.09 -5.39 13.93
CA GLU A 479 10.81 -5.60 15.37
C GLU A 479 9.66 -6.56 15.67
N VAL A 480 8.70 -6.71 14.75
CA VAL A 480 7.48 -7.46 15.03
C VAL A 480 7.80 -8.94 15.11
N ASP A 481 7.38 -9.61 16.20
CA ASP A 481 7.75 -11.00 16.48
C ASP A 481 7.42 -11.95 15.32
N ASN A 482 6.29 -11.76 14.62
CA ASN A 482 5.90 -12.60 13.49
C ASN A 482 6.87 -12.53 12.29
N ALA A 483 7.66 -11.46 12.17
CA ALA A 483 8.67 -11.30 11.12
C ALA A 483 10.03 -11.90 11.48
N VAL A 484 10.24 -12.28 12.74
CA VAL A 484 11.50 -12.84 13.22
C VAL A 484 11.54 -14.35 13.01
N GLN A 485 12.64 -14.87 12.47
CA GLN A 485 12.80 -16.30 12.21
C GLN A 485 12.84 -17.11 13.51
N GLN A 486 12.31 -18.33 13.48
CA GLN A 486 12.25 -19.20 14.66
C GLN A 486 13.63 -19.44 15.29
N TRP A 487 14.68 -19.62 14.49
CA TRP A 487 16.03 -19.85 15.02
C TRP A 487 16.58 -18.61 15.76
N VAL A 488 16.22 -17.39 15.34
CA VAL A 488 16.56 -16.13 16.01
C VAL A 488 15.79 -16.00 17.32
N LYS A 489 14.50 -16.36 17.33
CA LYS A 489 13.66 -16.36 18.53
C LYS A 489 14.20 -17.26 19.64
N THR A 490 14.86 -18.35 19.30
CA THR A 490 15.40 -19.33 20.28
C THR A 490 16.76 -18.97 20.85
N LEU A 491 17.42 -17.92 20.35
CA LEU A 491 18.76 -17.55 20.81
C LEU A 491 18.74 -16.98 22.24
N SER A 492 19.81 -17.26 22.97
CA SER A 492 20.17 -16.53 24.20
C SER A 492 20.45 -15.06 23.88
N ALA A 493 20.48 -14.18 24.89
CA ALA A 493 20.79 -12.76 24.68
C ALA A 493 22.19 -12.56 24.05
N ASP A 494 23.19 -13.32 24.51
CA ASP A 494 24.56 -13.25 23.97
C ASP A 494 24.64 -13.73 22.52
N ASP A 495 23.99 -14.86 22.21
CA ASP A 495 23.94 -15.38 20.84
C ASP A 495 23.15 -14.45 19.90
N LEU A 496 22.07 -13.84 20.39
CA LEU A 496 21.28 -12.89 19.61
C LEU A 496 22.07 -11.61 19.34
N SER A 497 22.80 -11.10 20.34
CA SER A 497 23.70 -9.95 20.17
C SER A 497 24.77 -10.23 19.12
N ALA A 498 25.38 -11.42 19.16
CA ALA A 498 26.34 -11.86 18.15
C ALA A 498 25.72 -11.98 16.75
N ALA A 499 24.50 -12.53 16.65
CA ALA A 499 23.77 -12.66 15.38
C ALA A 499 23.41 -11.28 14.79
N VAL A 500 22.91 -10.34 15.60
CA VAL A 500 22.61 -8.96 15.19
C VAL A 500 23.87 -8.27 14.66
N LYS A 501 25.01 -8.40 15.36
CA LYS A 501 26.29 -7.84 14.91
C LYS A 501 26.75 -8.47 13.60
N SER A 502 26.64 -9.79 13.47
CA SER A 502 26.98 -10.52 12.24
C SER A 502 26.13 -10.06 11.06
N ARG A 503 24.83 -9.89 11.28
CA ARG A 503 23.89 -9.39 10.28
C ARG A 503 24.22 -7.98 9.80
N LEU A 504 24.41 -7.03 10.72
CA LEU A 504 24.83 -5.65 10.41
C LEU A 504 26.12 -5.66 9.57
N THR A 505 27.15 -6.35 10.07
CA THR A 505 28.46 -6.40 9.43
C THR A 505 28.37 -7.04 8.03
N GLY A 506 27.68 -8.18 7.89
CA GLY A 506 27.60 -8.90 6.62
C GLY A 506 26.82 -8.14 5.55
N LEU A 507 25.62 -7.66 5.89
CA LEU A 507 24.75 -6.97 4.93
C LEU A 507 25.36 -5.62 4.50
N LEU A 508 25.76 -4.78 5.46
CA LEU A 508 26.20 -3.42 5.15
C LEU A 508 27.60 -3.38 4.54
N THR A 509 28.50 -4.31 4.88
CA THR A 509 29.79 -4.42 4.18
C THR A 509 29.60 -4.85 2.73
N ARG A 510 28.69 -5.80 2.47
CA ARG A 510 28.40 -6.29 1.10
C ARG A 510 27.83 -5.19 0.22
N TYR A 511 26.88 -4.43 0.76
CA TYR A 511 26.08 -3.47 -0.01
C TYR A 511 26.47 -2.01 0.22
N LYS A 512 27.67 -1.77 0.75
CA LYS A 512 28.19 -0.42 1.00
C LYS A 512 28.08 0.47 -0.25
N GLY A 513 27.37 1.59 -0.11
CA GLY A 513 27.14 2.56 -1.18
C GLY A 513 26.19 2.10 -2.30
N LYS A 514 25.49 0.96 -2.15
CA LYS A 514 24.52 0.45 -3.13
C LYS A 514 23.10 0.93 -2.87
N PHE A 515 22.73 1.11 -1.61
CA PHE A 515 21.44 1.64 -1.21
C PHE A 515 21.61 3.08 -0.73
N ARG A 516 20.71 3.96 -1.17
CA ARG A 516 20.72 5.37 -0.74
C ARG A 516 20.15 5.52 0.66
N HIS A 517 19.14 4.72 0.98
CA HIS A 517 18.49 4.68 2.29
C HIS A 517 18.51 3.26 2.85
N TYR A 518 18.49 3.13 4.18
CA TYR A 518 18.14 1.89 4.86
C TYR A 518 17.04 2.09 5.89
N ASP A 519 16.03 1.22 5.85
CA ASP A 519 15.15 1.02 7.00
C ASP A 519 15.89 0.14 8.00
N VAL A 520 16.41 0.75 9.07
CA VAL A 520 17.34 0.07 9.98
C VAL A 520 16.62 -0.96 10.84
N ASN A 521 15.55 -0.55 11.50
CA ASN A 521 14.73 -1.41 12.33
C ASN A 521 13.26 -1.01 12.13
N ASN A 522 12.54 -1.82 11.36
CA ASN A 522 11.18 -1.53 10.91
C ASN A 522 10.17 -1.73 12.05
N GLU A 523 9.15 -0.87 12.12
CA GLU A 523 7.95 -1.03 12.97
C GLU A 523 8.21 -1.06 14.48
N MET A 524 9.08 -0.15 14.93
CA MET A 524 9.46 -0.04 16.34
C MET A 524 8.33 0.46 17.26
N LEU A 525 7.28 1.07 16.72
CA LEU A 525 6.07 1.44 17.47
C LEU A 525 5.18 0.23 17.77
N HIS A 526 5.29 -0.85 17.00
CA HIS A 526 4.41 -2.03 17.12
C HIS A 526 5.10 -3.28 17.65
N GLY A 527 6.43 -3.34 17.60
CA GLY A 527 7.22 -4.44 18.12
C GLY A 527 8.38 -3.98 19.00
N SER A 528 8.88 -4.88 19.85
CA SER A 528 10.00 -4.65 20.76
C SER A 528 10.91 -5.88 20.91
N PHE A 529 10.85 -6.84 19.98
CA PHE A 529 11.57 -8.12 20.08
C PHE A 529 13.05 -7.96 20.42
N TYR A 530 13.77 -7.09 19.70
CA TYR A 530 15.20 -6.91 19.93
C TYR A 530 15.46 -6.14 21.22
N GLN A 531 14.66 -5.11 21.48
CA GLN A 531 14.77 -4.28 22.69
C GLN A 531 14.55 -5.09 23.97
N ASP A 532 13.53 -5.95 23.99
CA ASP A 532 13.16 -6.74 25.17
C ASP A 532 14.22 -7.80 25.51
N LYS A 533 14.93 -8.30 24.50
CA LYS A 533 15.98 -9.32 24.67
C LYS A 533 17.38 -8.76 24.87
N LEU A 534 17.71 -7.65 24.23
CA LEU A 534 19.06 -7.08 24.20
C LEU A 534 19.19 -5.78 25.01
N GLY A 535 18.09 -5.26 25.54
CA GLY A 535 18.04 -4.03 26.31
C GLY A 535 17.73 -2.78 25.47
N LYS A 536 17.36 -1.70 26.17
CA LYS A 536 16.86 -0.45 25.56
C LYS A 536 17.82 0.23 24.56
N ASP A 537 19.13 0.04 24.73
CA ASP A 537 20.16 0.73 23.93
C ASP A 537 20.40 0.06 22.57
N ILE A 538 19.82 -1.13 22.31
CA ILE A 538 20.10 -1.89 21.09
C ILE A 538 19.66 -1.15 19.82
N ARG A 539 18.51 -0.46 19.86
CA ARG A 539 17.98 0.27 18.70
C ARG A 539 18.96 1.37 18.29
N ALA A 540 19.42 2.19 19.23
CA ALA A 540 20.43 3.22 18.95
C ALA A 540 21.77 2.60 18.49
N THR A 541 22.15 1.44 19.03
CA THR A 541 23.36 0.71 18.62
C THR A 541 23.28 0.24 17.16
N MET A 542 22.12 -0.30 16.73
CA MET A 542 21.91 -0.70 15.33
C MET A 542 22.13 0.47 14.37
N PHE A 543 21.59 1.65 14.66
CA PHE A 543 21.80 2.86 13.84
C PHE A 543 23.26 3.31 13.83
N LYS A 544 23.93 3.36 15.00
CA LYS A 544 25.35 3.76 15.07
C LYS A 544 26.24 2.84 14.27
N THR A 545 26.11 1.53 14.46
CA THR A 545 26.88 0.53 13.72
C THR A 545 26.54 0.57 12.22
N ALA A 546 25.29 0.84 11.86
CA ALA A 546 24.92 0.97 10.45
C ALA A 546 25.64 2.14 9.75
N ALA A 547 25.68 3.31 10.39
CA ALA A 547 26.37 4.49 9.88
C ALA A 547 27.90 4.31 9.84
N GLU A 548 28.48 3.54 10.76
CA GLU A 548 29.91 3.20 10.72
C GLU A 548 30.26 2.32 9.50
N LEU A 549 29.38 1.37 9.16
CA LEU A 549 29.62 0.42 8.08
C LEU A 549 29.34 1.04 6.70
N ASP A 550 28.26 1.81 6.57
CA ASP A 550 27.87 2.51 5.34
C ASP A 550 27.53 3.99 5.61
N PRO A 551 28.54 4.88 5.69
CA PRO A 551 28.35 6.28 6.09
C PRO A 551 27.65 7.15 5.04
N ASP A 552 27.53 6.68 3.79
CA ASP A 552 26.91 7.43 2.70
C ASP A 552 25.39 7.21 2.62
N ALA A 553 24.85 6.21 3.33
CA ALA A 553 23.43 5.90 3.34
C ALA A 553 22.68 6.68 4.43
N LEU A 554 21.51 7.23 4.09
CA LEU A 554 20.60 7.80 5.09
C LEU A 554 19.86 6.68 5.84
N LEU A 555 19.86 6.75 7.16
CA LEU A 555 19.22 5.75 8.01
C LEU A 555 17.84 6.21 8.43
N PHE A 556 16.82 5.43 8.07
CA PHE A 556 15.42 5.72 8.34
C PHE A 556 14.89 4.93 9.52
N VAL A 557 14.06 5.59 10.32
CA VAL A 557 12.96 4.93 11.02
C VAL A 557 11.82 4.72 10.02
N ASN A 558 11.07 3.63 10.11
CA ASN A 558 9.95 3.36 9.19
C ASN A 558 8.81 2.67 9.94
N ASP A 559 7.60 3.21 9.83
CA ASP A 559 6.45 2.73 10.61
C ASP A 559 5.10 2.99 9.90
N TYR A 560 4.07 2.22 10.26
CA TYR A 560 2.72 2.30 9.65
C TYR A 560 1.68 2.94 10.55
N ASN A 561 0.55 3.33 9.95
CA ASN A 561 -0.61 3.96 10.59
C ASN A 561 -0.37 5.34 11.23
N VAL A 562 0.85 5.87 11.24
CA VAL A 562 1.14 7.20 11.81
C VAL A 562 0.34 8.29 11.09
N GLU A 563 0.26 8.19 9.77
CA GLU A 563 -0.47 9.10 8.88
C GLU A 563 -2.00 8.92 8.92
N SER A 564 -2.51 7.78 9.39
CA SER A 564 -3.95 7.51 9.39
C SER A 564 -4.68 8.06 10.61
N MET A 565 -3.96 8.36 11.71
CA MET A 565 -4.52 8.76 13.01
C MET A 565 -5.57 7.77 13.55
N CYS A 566 -5.45 6.50 13.14
CA CYS A 566 -6.37 5.42 13.49
C CYS A 566 -5.67 4.27 14.25
N ASP A 567 -4.44 4.46 14.74
CA ASP A 567 -3.70 3.53 15.61
C ASP A 567 -3.08 4.26 16.83
N ILE A 568 -3.43 3.84 18.05
CA ILE A 568 -2.94 4.48 19.29
C ILE A 568 -1.48 4.15 19.59
N ARG A 569 -0.96 3.05 19.02
CA ARG A 569 0.46 2.71 19.11
C ARG A 569 1.30 3.62 18.20
N ALA A 570 0.72 4.03 17.08
CA ALA A 570 1.35 4.83 16.05
C ALA A 570 0.75 6.24 15.96
N THR A 571 0.88 7.02 17.03
CA THR A 571 0.54 8.46 16.97
C THR A 571 1.73 9.29 16.48
N PRO A 572 1.52 10.44 15.83
CA PRO A 572 2.60 11.36 15.48
C PRO A 572 3.49 11.70 16.68
N GLU A 573 2.89 11.92 17.86
CA GLU A 573 3.62 12.22 19.09
C GLU A 573 4.49 11.05 19.57
N ALA A 574 3.96 9.82 19.53
CA ALA A 574 4.74 8.63 19.89
C ALA A 574 5.92 8.43 18.94
N TYR A 575 5.72 8.69 17.65
CA TYR A 575 6.79 8.54 16.67
C TYR A 575 7.88 9.61 16.83
N ILE A 576 7.49 10.86 17.05
CA ILE A 576 8.41 11.96 17.39
C ILE A 576 9.22 11.61 18.64
N GLN A 577 8.56 11.12 19.71
CA GLN A 577 9.24 10.72 20.94
C GLN A 577 10.24 9.58 20.72
N GLN A 578 9.88 8.58 19.92
CA GLN A 578 10.79 7.50 19.56
C GLN A 578 12.03 8.01 18.81
N ILE A 579 11.84 8.92 17.85
CA ILE A 579 12.94 9.48 17.04
C ILE A 579 13.87 10.33 17.91
N ILE A 580 13.32 11.22 18.72
CA ILE A 580 14.11 12.04 19.66
C ILE A 580 14.89 11.13 20.61
N GLY A 581 14.26 10.10 21.17
CA GLY A 581 14.92 9.16 22.08
C GLY A 581 16.08 8.40 21.42
N LEU A 582 16.01 8.11 20.12
CA LEU A 582 17.14 7.54 19.36
C LEU A 582 18.27 8.56 19.17
N GLN A 583 17.93 9.79 18.78
CA GLN A 583 18.90 10.87 18.57
C GLN A 583 19.64 11.24 19.87
N GLU A 584 18.93 11.30 21.00
CA GLU A 584 19.53 11.54 22.33
C GLU A 584 20.52 10.43 22.75
N GLN A 585 20.34 9.20 22.25
CA GLN A 585 21.27 8.08 22.44
C GLN A 585 22.41 8.03 21.40
N GLY A 586 22.51 9.06 20.56
CA GLY A 586 23.54 9.21 19.53
C GLY A 586 23.28 8.42 18.25
N ALA A 587 22.05 7.95 18.00
CA ALA A 587 21.70 7.31 16.73
C ALA A 587 21.64 8.35 15.60
N PRO A 588 22.37 8.15 14.48
CA PRO A 588 22.29 9.04 13.32
C PRO A 588 21.04 8.76 12.49
N VAL A 589 19.87 9.15 13.01
CA VAL A 589 18.60 9.09 12.27
C VAL A 589 18.62 10.16 11.17
N GLY A 590 18.61 9.71 9.91
CA GLY A 590 18.71 10.56 8.72
C GLY A 590 17.38 10.87 8.04
N GLY A 591 16.30 10.16 8.38
CA GLY A 591 14.98 10.38 7.77
C GLY A 591 13.84 9.68 8.50
N VAL A 592 12.61 10.09 8.17
CA VAL A 592 11.36 9.57 8.74
C VAL A 592 10.55 8.88 7.64
N GLY A 593 10.27 7.59 7.81
CA GLY A 593 9.47 6.79 6.89
C GLY A 593 8.04 6.62 7.38
N LEU A 594 7.08 7.01 6.54
CA LEU A 594 5.66 6.71 6.72
C LEU A 594 5.28 5.65 5.70
N GLN A 595 4.87 4.46 6.14
CA GLN A 595 4.53 3.39 5.19
C GLN A 595 3.43 3.86 4.22
N GLY A 596 2.35 4.48 4.69
CA GLY A 596 1.35 5.07 3.80
C GLY A 596 0.24 4.09 3.39
N HIS A 597 0.05 3.01 4.14
CA HIS A 597 -1.05 2.05 3.98
C HIS A 597 -2.39 2.63 4.44
N VAL A 598 -2.89 3.65 3.75
CA VAL A 598 -4.09 4.39 4.15
C VAL A 598 -5.31 3.91 3.38
N SER A 599 -6.39 3.58 4.09
CA SER A 599 -7.63 3.09 3.45
C SER A 599 -8.54 4.22 2.95
N ASN A 600 -8.65 5.31 3.71
CA ASN A 600 -9.52 6.46 3.39
C ASN A 600 -8.73 7.76 3.54
N PRO A 601 -7.73 8.04 2.67
CA PRO A 601 -6.87 9.21 2.84
C PRO A 601 -7.67 10.51 2.72
N VAL A 602 -7.44 11.40 3.68
CA VAL A 602 -8.02 12.75 3.71
C VAL A 602 -6.90 13.76 3.86
N GLY A 603 -6.86 14.70 2.91
CA GLY A 603 -5.74 15.64 2.76
C GLY A 603 -5.34 16.35 4.05
N PRO A 604 -6.26 17.07 4.72
CA PRO A 604 -6.00 17.76 6.00
C PRO A 604 -5.52 16.84 7.14
N VAL A 605 -5.96 15.57 7.18
CA VAL A 605 -5.49 14.60 8.19
C VAL A 605 -4.04 14.23 7.92
N ILE A 606 -3.73 13.84 6.68
CA ILE A 606 -2.35 13.54 6.25
C ILE A 606 -1.44 14.75 6.47
N ARG A 607 -1.92 15.95 6.09
CA ARG A 607 -1.21 17.21 6.23
C ARG A 607 -0.85 17.51 7.69
N SER A 608 -1.81 17.36 8.61
CA SER A 608 -1.60 17.55 10.06
C SER A 608 -0.48 16.65 10.59
N VAL A 609 -0.42 15.39 10.15
CA VAL A 609 0.66 14.47 10.54
C VAL A 609 2.00 14.91 9.97
N LEU A 610 2.05 15.26 8.68
CA LEU A 610 3.28 15.72 8.03
C LEU A 610 3.83 16.99 8.68
N ASP A 611 2.98 17.98 8.97
CA ASP A 611 3.39 19.23 9.62
C ASP A 611 3.94 18.98 11.04
N ARG A 612 3.37 18.03 11.80
CA ARG A 612 3.90 17.64 13.12
C ARG A 612 5.27 16.96 13.03
N LEU A 613 5.44 16.03 12.10
CA LEU A 613 6.70 15.31 11.91
C LEU A 613 7.80 16.21 11.34
N ALA A 614 7.44 17.21 10.52
CA ALA A 614 8.37 18.16 9.93
C ALA A 614 9.12 19.00 10.98
N VAL A 615 8.60 19.14 12.20
CA VAL A 615 9.27 19.81 13.32
C VAL A 615 10.61 19.16 13.67
N LEU A 616 10.80 17.87 13.37
CA LEU A 616 12.06 17.16 13.56
C LEU A 616 13.20 17.67 12.64
N GLY A 617 12.86 18.40 11.56
CA GLY A 617 13.84 18.87 10.57
C GLY A 617 14.47 17.76 9.72
N LEU A 618 13.93 16.55 9.80
CA LEU A 618 14.37 15.39 9.01
C LEU A 618 13.52 15.27 7.73
N PRO A 619 14.08 14.77 6.61
CA PRO A 619 13.31 14.47 5.41
C PRO A 619 12.30 13.36 5.69
N ILE A 620 11.06 13.59 5.28
CA ILE A 620 9.96 12.62 5.36
C ILE A 620 9.85 11.90 4.02
N TRP A 621 9.65 10.59 4.07
CA TRP A 621 9.35 9.77 2.90
C TRP A 621 8.08 8.99 3.14
N PHE A 622 7.21 8.95 2.13
CA PHE A 622 6.25 7.86 2.08
C PHE A 622 6.93 6.64 1.46
N THR A 623 6.97 5.53 2.17
CA THR A 623 7.89 4.42 1.88
C THR A 623 7.20 3.19 1.28
N GLU A 624 5.89 3.06 1.43
CA GLU A 624 5.11 1.86 1.09
C GLU A 624 3.65 2.22 0.70
N VAL A 625 3.44 3.31 -0.06
CA VAL A 625 2.08 3.81 -0.36
C VAL A 625 1.30 2.79 -1.17
N ASP A 626 0.13 2.43 -0.65
CA ASP A 626 -0.92 1.80 -1.42
C ASP A 626 -2.30 2.29 -0.94
N VAL A 627 -3.27 2.20 -1.83
CA VAL A 627 -4.68 2.51 -1.57
C VAL A 627 -5.50 1.39 -2.16
N SER A 628 -6.57 0.98 -1.47
CA SER A 628 -7.35 -0.21 -1.83
C SER A 628 -8.83 0.14 -1.90
N SER A 629 -9.44 -0.20 -3.04
CA SER A 629 -10.89 -0.22 -3.22
C SER A 629 -11.23 -1.03 -4.46
N ALA A 630 -12.26 -1.87 -4.34
CA ALA A 630 -12.82 -2.64 -5.46
C ALA A 630 -13.26 -1.73 -6.61
N ASN A 631 -13.69 -0.49 -6.32
CA ASN A 631 -13.96 0.51 -7.34
C ASN A 631 -12.68 1.26 -7.73
N GLU A 632 -12.23 1.07 -8.98
CA GLU A 632 -10.98 1.68 -9.46
C GLU A 632 -10.99 3.22 -9.48
N HIS A 633 -12.15 3.87 -9.59
CA HIS A 633 -12.25 5.33 -9.55
C HIS A 633 -12.04 5.87 -8.13
N VAL A 634 -12.56 5.17 -7.13
CA VAL A 634 -12.34 5.50 -5.72
C VAL A 634 -10.87 5.35 -5.37
N ARG A 635 -10.26 4.23 -5.77
CA ARG A 635 -8.83 3.98 -5.65
C ARG A 635 -7.99 5.06 -6.35
N ALA A 636 -8.40 5.51 -7.53
CA ALA A 636 -7.73 6.60 -8.26
C ALA A 636 -7.75 7.92 -7.47
N ASP A 637 -8.90 8.27 -6.92
CA ASP A 637 -9.06 9.49 -6.12
C ASP A 637 -8.28 9.46 -4.82
N ASP A 638 -8.16 8.29 -4.18
CA ASP A 638 -7.37 8.10 -2.97
C ASP A 638 -5.87 8.18 -3.24
N LEU A 639 -5.41 7.57 -4.33
CA LEU A 639 -4.02 7.67 -4.76
C LEU A 639 -3.65 9.14 -5.06
N GLU A 640 -4.52 9.87 -5.74
CA GLU A 640 -4.28 11.29 -6.03
C GLU A 640 -4.14 12.14 -4.77
N VAL A 641 -4.95 11.90 -3.74
CA VAL A 641 -4.81 12.62 -2.46
C VAL A 641 -3.45 12.36 -1.83
N MET A 642 -3.04 11.10 -1.67
CA MET A 642 -1.74 10.75 -1.08
C MET A 642 -0.58 11.38 -1.86
N LEU A 643 -0.58 11.22 -3.18
CA LEU A 643 0.49 11.73 -4.04
C LEU A 643 0.56 13.26 -4.05
N ARG A 644 -0.58 13.97 -4.06
CA ARG A 644 -0.57 15.43 -4.05
C ARG A 644 -0.20 16.02 -2.70
N GLU A 645 -0.64 15.43 -1.58
CA GLU A 645 -0.21 15.87 -0.25
C GLU A 645 1.31 15.71 -0.09
N ALA A 646 1.84 14.55 -0.47
CA ALA A 646 3.27 14.28 -0.47
C ALA A 646 4.04 15.28 -1.34
N TYR A 647 3.60 15.48 -2.58
CA TYR A 647 4.29 16.38 -3.52
C TYR A 647 4.24 17.85 -3.09
N ALA A 648 3.14 18.29 -2.49
CA ALA A 648 2.96 19.69 -2.05
C ALA A 648 3.62 20.00 -0.69
N HIS A 649 4.05 18.99 0.08
CA HIS A 649 4.64 19.21 1.41
C HIS A 649 6.16 19.43 1.34
N PRO A 650 6.71 20.52 1.90
CA PRO A 650 8.13 20.88 1.76
C PRO A 650 9.10 19.93 2.48
N ALA A 651 8.67 19.25 3.54
CA ALA A 651 9.48 18.27 4.27
C ALA A 651 9.45 16.86 3.64
N VAL A 652 8.53 16.60 2.71
CA VAL A 652 8.49 15.29 2.03
C VAL A 652 9.49 15.31 0.89
N GLU A 653 10.38 14.34 0.83
CA GLU A 653 11.44 14.29 -0.19
C GLU A 653 11.36 13.05 -1.09
N GLY A 654 10.31 12.22 -0.94
CA GLY A 654 10.05 11.13 -1.88
C GLY A 654 8.83 10.28 -1.55
N VAL A 655 8.37 9.53 -2.55
CA VAL A 655 7.27 8.57 -2.43
C VAL A 655 7.67 7.25 -3.08
N MET A 656 7.39 6.14 -2.38
CA MET A 656 7.48 4.78 -2.89
C MET A 656 6.10 4.15 -2.84
N LEU A 657 5.65 3.55 -3.95
CA LEU A 657 4.45 2.72 -3.96
C LEU A 657 4.78 1.30 -3.47
N TRP A 658 3.88 0.64 -2.75
CA TRP A 658 4.08 -0.76 -2.32
C TRP A 658 3.58 -1.77 -3.34
N GLY A 659 4.11 -1.63 -4.56
CA GLY A 659 3.70 -2.38 -5.74
C GLY A 659 2.68 -1.62 -6.58
N PHE A 660 2.37 -2.18 -7.75
CA PHE A 660 1.39 -1.59 -8.68
C PHE A 660 0.68 -2.61 -9.58
N TRP A 661 0.92 -3.92 -9.43
CA TRP A 661 0.46 -4.96 -10.35
C TRP A 661 -0.40 -6.00 -9.61
N GLU A 662 -1.59 -6.34 -10.12
CA GLU A 662 -2.65 -7.07 -9.39
C GLU A 662 -2.17 -8.28 -8.58
N LEU A 663 -1.39 -9.18 -9.18
CA LEU A 663 -0.93 -10.41 -8.52
C LEU A 663 0.34 -10.23 -7.68
N PHE A 664 0.87 -9.01 -7.62
CA PHE A 664 2.11 -8.67 -6.90
C PHE A 664 1.88 -7.62 -5.80
N MET A 665 0.62 -7.36 -5.45
CA MET A 665 0.25 -6.50 -4.33
C MET A 665 0.16 -7.31 -3.02
N SER A 666 0.46 -6.67 -1.89
CA SER A 666 0.20 -7.23 -0.55
C SER A 666 -1.26 -7.03 -0.11
N ARG A 667 -1.97 -6.06 -0.70
CA ARG A 667 -3.37 -5.75 -0.43
C ARG A 667 -4.20 -5.99 -1.69
N ASP A 668 -5.38 -6.57 -1.49
CA ASP A 668 -6.37 -6.73 -2.55
C ASP A 668 -6.80 -5.36 -3.09
N ASP A 669 -7.20 -5.34 -4.36
CA ASP A 669 -7.71 -4.14 -5.03
C ASP A 669 -6.83 -2.88 -4.88
N ALA A 670 -5.50 -3.06 -4.81
CA ALA A 670 -4.55 -1.96 -4.65
C ALA A 670 -3.67 -1.69 -5.89
N HIS A 671 -3.85 -2.46 -6.95
CA HIS A 671 -3.03 -2.38 -8.16
C HIS A 671 -3.39 -1.17 -9.04
N LEU A 672 -2.45 -0.79 -9.90
CA LEU A 672 -2.60 0.23 -10.95
C LEU A 672 -2.66 -0.39 -12.35
N VAL A 673 -2.13 -1.61 -12.47
CA VAL A 673 -2.12 -2.43 -13.66
C VAL A 673 -2.70 -3.79 -13.28
N ASP A 674 -3.67 -4.27 -14.04
CA ASP A 674 -4.26 -5.59 -13.81
C ASP A 674 -3.26 -6.72 -14.12
N ALA A 675 -3.62 -7.95 -13.80
CA ALA A 675 -2.75 -9.10 -13.99
C ALA A 675 -2.23 -9.25 -15.43
N GLU A 676 -3.02 -8.82 -16.42
CA GLU A 676 -2.77 -8.98 -17.86
C GLU A 676 -2.17 -7.72 -18.51
N GLY A 677 -1.76 -6.73 -17.71
CA GLY A 677 -1.01 -5.56 -18.16
C GLY A 677 -1.85 -4.36 -18.59
N GLN A 678 -3.16 -4.36 -18.35
CA GLN A 678 -4.00 -3.20 -18.62
C GLN A 678 -3.95 -2.20 -17.46
N VAL A 679 -3.65 -0.95 -17.79
CA VAL A 679 -3.66 0.16 -16.83
C VAL A 679 -5.11 0.48 -16.46
N ASN A 680 -5.40 0.52 -15.16
CA ASN A 680 -6.72 0.81 -14.60
C ASN A 680 -6.88 2.33 -14.34
N GLU A 681 -8.01 2.78 -13.77
CA GLU A 681 -8.23 4.22 -13.50
C GLU A 681 -7.20 4.83 -12.53
N ALA A 682 -6.76 4.08 -11.52
CA ALA A 682 -5.74 4.55 -10.58
C ALA A 682 -4.36 4.69 -11.27
N GLY A 683 -4.01 3.73 -12.14
CA GLY A 683 -2.81 3.84 -12.98
C GLY A 683 -2.88 5.01 -13.95
N ARG A 684 -4.02 5.25 -14.59
CA ARG A 684 -4.25 6.43 -15.44
C ARG A 684 -4.05 7.72 -14.65
N ARG A 685 -4.57 7.80 -13.42
CA ARG A 685 -4.40 8.96 -12.53
C ARG A 685 -2.93 9.22 -12.18
N LEU A 686 -2.16 8.17 -11.85
CA LEU A 686 -0.71 8.30 -11.63
C LEU A 686 0.00 8.89 -12.85
N LEU A 687 -0.26 8.35 -14.04
CA LEU A 687 0.36 8.82 -15.29
C LEU A 687 -0.02 10.28 -15.60
N GLN A 688 -1.27 10.68 -15.33
CA GLN A 688 -1.72 12.06 -15.47
C GLN A 688 -1.00 13.01 -14.50
N LEU A 689 -0.83 12.63 -13.23
CA LEU A 689 -0.09 13.43 -12.25
C LEU A 689 1.37 13.60 -12.65
N LYS A 690 2.02 12.52 -13.10
CA LYS A 690 3.39 12.59 -13.62
C LYS A 690 3.52 13.55 -14.80
N HIS A 691 2.53 13.56 -15.70
CA HIS A 691 2.51 14.51 -16.81
C HIS A 691 2.25 15.94 -16.32
N GLU A 692 1.33 16.13 -15.38
CA GLU A 692 1.04 17.43 -14.74
C GLU A 692 2.29 18.02 -14.06
N TRP A 693 3.14 17.18 -13.48
CA TRP A 693 4.37 17.59 -12.80
C TRP A 693 5.57 17.73 -13.75
N LEU A 694 5.34 17.85 -15.05
CA LEU A 694 6.36 18.24 -16.01
C LEU A 694 6.10 19.64 -16.54
N THR A 695 7.17 20.42 -16.68
CA THR A 695 7.09 21.78 -17.19
C THR A 695 7.34 21.81 -18.70
N HIS A 696 6.41 22.45 -19.40
CA HIS A 696 6.54 22.83 -20.80
C HIS A 696 6.25 24.33 -20.92
N ALA A 697 7.19 25.09 -21.47
CA ALA A 697 7.03 26.52 -21.68
C ALA A 697 7.53 26.90 -23.08
N HIS A 698 6.82 27.80 -23.75
CA HIS A 698 7.24 28.32 -25.05
C HIS A 698 6.79 29.77 -25.21
N GLY A 699 7.51 30.53 -26.00
CA GLY A 699 7.18 31.92 -26.29
C GLY A 699 8.32 32.63 -26.99
N HIS A 700 8.30 33.95 -26.95
CA HIS A 700 9.37 34.79 -27.48
C HIS A 700 10.06 35.53 -26.34
N ALA A 701 11.37 35.77 -26.50
CA ALA A 701 12.09 36.66 -25.61
C ALA A 701 11.55 38.10 -25.73
N ASP A 702 11.50 38.81 -24.60
CA ASP A 702 11.05 40.21 -24.54
C ASP A 702 12.09 41.19 -25.12
N ASP A 703 11.85 42.50 -25.01
CA ASP A 703 12.75 43.55 -25.52
C ASP A 703 14.12 43.55 -24.82
N ASN A 704 14.25 42.91 -23.66
CA ASN A 704 15.52 42.73 -22.95
C ASN A 704 16.22 41.41 -23.32
N GLY A 705 15.64 40.63 -24.24
CA GLY A 705 16.12 39.30 -24.59
C GLY A 705 15.81 38.25 -23.51
N GLU A 706 14.80 38.47 -22.66
CA GLU A 706 14.45 37.57 -21.57
C GLU A 706 13.16 36.77 -21.85
N PHE A 707 13.19 35.48 -21.57
CA PHE A 707 12.01 34.64 -21.48
C PHE A 707 11.89 34.06 -20.07
N LYS A 708 10.75 34.27 -19.42
CA LYS A 708 10.54 33.95 -17.99
C LYS A 708 9.47 32.88 -17.83
N PHE A 709 9.72 31.91 -16.97
CA PHE A 709 8.74 30.88 -16.60
C PHE A 709 9.03 30.33 -15.18
N ARG A 710 8.06 29.64 -14.58
CA ARG A 710 8.28 28.82 -13.38
C ARG A 710 8.34 27.35 -13.78
N GLY A 711 9.42 26.67 -13.42
CA GLY A 711 9.63 25.26 -13.74
C GLY A 711 9.72 24.38 -12.50
N HIS A 712 9.14 23.18 -12.59
CA HIS A 712 9.35 22.10 -11.61
C HIS A 712 10.83 21.74 -11.49
N HIS A 713 11.28 21.34 -10.31
CA HIS A 713 12.67 20.92 -10.14
C HIS A 713 13.00 19.70 -11.02
N GLY A 714 14.19 19.70 -11.63
CA GLY A 714 14.67 18.62 -12.50
C GLY A 714 15.45 19.09 -13.72
N GLU A 715 15.63 18.19 -14.68
CA GLU A 715 16.44 18.39 -15.89
C GLU A 715 15.60 18.92 -17.05
N TYR A 716 16.16 19.86 -17.81
CA TYR A 716 15.50 20.55 -18.91
C TYR A 716 16.32 20.57 -20.19
N HIS A 717 15.61 20.68 -21.29
CA HIS A 717 16.14 21.05 -22.59
C HIS A 717 15.52 22.38 -23.03
N VAL A 718 16.34 23.31 -23.52
CA VAL A 718 15.90 24.57 -24.12
C VAL A 718 16.38 24.67 -25.55
N ASP A 719 15.48 25.09 -26.42
CA ASP A 719 15.71 25.42 -27.82
C ASP A 719 15.48 26.92 -28.01
N VAL A 720 16.50 27.63 -28.48
CA VAL A 720 16.41 29.04 -28.87
C VAL A 720 16.53 29.12 -30.39
N THR A 721 15.49 29.61 -31.04
CA THR A 721 15.44 29.78 -32.50
C THR A 721 15.49 31.27 -32.84
N THR A 722 16.45 31.62 -33.68
CA THR A 722 16.67 32.95 -34.23
C THR A 722 16.56 32.90 -35.75
N PRO A 723 16.44 34.04 -36.45
CA PRO A 723 16.48 34.07 -37.91
C PRO A 723 17.74 33.44 -38.53
N THR A 724 18.85 33.42 -37.79
CA THR A 724 20.15 32.91 -38.25
C THR A 724 20.41 31.45 -37.89
N GLY A 725 19.59 30.84 -37.02
CA GLY A 725 19.76 29.44 -36.63
C GLY A 725 19.12 29.06 -35.29
N LYS A 726 19.29 27.80 -34.91
CA LYS A 726 18.76 27.21 -33.68
C LYS A 726 19.89 26.75 -32.77
N ILE A 727 19.81 27.09 -31.48
CA ILE A 727 20.71 26.63 -30.43
C ILE A 727 19.92 25.77 -29.44
N SER A 728 20.53 24.67 -28.99
CA SER A 728 19.94 23.73 -28.03
C SER A 728 20.89 23.53 -26.86
N GLN A 729 20.38 23.55 -25.63
CA GLN A 729 21.17 23.35 -24.41
C GLN A 729 20.35 22.61 -23.33
N THR A 730 21.03 21.84 -22.48
CA THR A 730 20.46 21.26 -21.26
C THR A 730 20.81 22.08 -20.03
N PHE A 731 19.92 22.11 -19.05
CA PHE A 731 20.14 22.76 -17.76
C PHE A 731 19.29 22.13 -16.66
N THR A 732 19.71 22.30 -15.41
CA THR A 732 19.00 21.81 -14.23
C THR A 732 18.29 22.96 -13.51
N VAL A 733 17.07 22.72 -13.05
CA VAL A 733 16.36 23.60 -12.14
C VAL A 733 16.39 22.97 -10.75
N ASP A 734 17.32 23.41 -9.91
CA ASP A 734 17.44 22.98 -8.52
C ASP A 734 16.53 23.76 -7.58
N LYS A 735 16.23 23.17 -6.41
CA LYS A 735 15.47 23.81 -5.32
C LYS A 735 16.25 24.99 -4.74
N ASP A 736 15.70 26.19 -4.84
CA ASP A 736 16.26 27.45 -4.35
C ASP A 736 15.19 28.55 -4.42
N ASP A 737 15.29 29.56 -3.56
CA ASP A 737 14.38 30.71 -3.53
C ASP A 737 14.75 31.77 -4.57
N ALA A 738 16.03 31.87 -4.96
CA ALA A 738 16.49 32.84 -5.94
C ALA A 738 16.16 32.39 -7.38
N PRO A 739 15.76 33.29 -8.30
CA PRO A 739 15.56 32.93 -9.70
C PRO A 739 16.82 32.34 -10.35
N LEU A 740 16.65 31.28 -11.16
CA LEU A 740 17.72 30.73 -11.98
C LEU A 740 17.87 31.56 -13.26
N VAL A 741 19.07 32.07 -13.54
CA VAL A 741 19.36 32.81 -14.79
C VAL A 741 20.21 31.96 -15.72
N LEU A 742 19.63 31.56 -16.85
CA LEU A 742 20.30 30.80 -17.90
C LEU A 742 20.72 31.75 -19.03
N ASN A 743 22.02 31.92 -19.24
CA ASN A 743 22.55 32.78 -20.30
C ASN A 743 22.84 31.95 -21.56
N ILE A 744 22.18 32.28 -22.67
CA ILE A 744 22.36 31.63 -23.97
C ILE A 744 22.88 32.67 -24.95
N LYS A 745 24.05 32.40 -25.53
CA LYS A 745 24.65 33.25 -26.57
C LYS A 745 24.27 32.72 -27.94
N VAL A 746 23.68 33.58 -28.78
CA VAL A 746 23.27 33.28 -30.16
C VAL A 746 24.09 34.03 -31.21
#